data_AF-A0A6B8RNV3-F1
#
_entry.id   AF-A0A6B8RNV3-F1
#
_cell.length_a   1.000
_cell.length_b   1.000
_cell.length_c   1.000
_cell.angle_alpha   90.00
_cell.angle_beta   90.00
_cell.angle_gamma   90.00
#
_symmetry.space_group_name_H-M   'P 1'
#
loop_
_entity.id
_entity.type
_entity.pdbx_description
1 polymer ?
#
loop_
_entity_poly.entity_id
_entity_poly.type
_entity_poly.pdbx_seq_one_letter_code
_entity_poly.pdbx_strand_id
1 'polypeptide(L)'
;MLKNAGNKKMIAIIITLIMMLSMLPIAAFAENAATGNKVTTIDPLFQNALIKVSALQGAAAAQLITAQRDLLLNAIQLADNLNDKTASHQKKLELRAFKVAAILNTFGQAVVPVIISNVEAALIAAQTNIAAAQAKGINLIQSKQLMDQAISSITSAKGTMDMNASLDFALLAGNSLQLIVTLIGASVTTPIPTATPAIGGTPKPTPVATVQPTPKPTPTNLWTTIETPRAWDYVPTNPSQSACGAAGTLYDVGIGQTYTKLSQVPWLKLLPCDTVNIHWQPTPYKEITFLSNRGAANKFIRITGILGPNGERPVIDGNGATQTPGLPFINALFDKIGLFVISPPQGYVWGYKPGYIEISNLEIRNANQTNSITDITGAASNWHKFASGIYIERGENIAIINCDIHDNGNGLFQNSKYDEQGQSRYLLVERNYLHDNGNAGSASEHNAYTEGVGTVYQYNRFGNTKAGSYGDNVKERSAGITFRYNFFEGGAFMIDLLDPQSNAAYEKIQNDAWGKLLVDSVYIYGNTFFMHTEPSPTGWQHTVLGFGDGPYSWGNVRKGNIYFYNNSVVSQYDYEFWHQPSITIFKINNNTGTPTVQATNNVFHAMSVTPGVKPEPFNIFHGYGNANFSNNWISAGWLNANPRFLTSDPAGLAWNGSGITNTLSNPQNNPGFIDAANGNFKLTANSPLVNAGISLDPEIVKTGNVPSFEYLKHQAGMPRNQDAVIDLGAYEN
;
A
#
# COMPACT_ATOMS: atom_id res chain seq x y z
N MET A 1 -13.43 17.63 52.42
CA MET A 1 -12.32 17.82 53.38
C MET A 1 -11.89 16.46 53.90
N LEU A 2 -10.60 16.12 53.82
CA LEU A 2 -9.86 15.28 54.79
C LEU A 2 -8.42 15.13 54.27
N LYS A 3 -7.53 15.94 54.84
CA LYS A 3 -6.10 15.99 54.51
C LYS A 3 -5.31 15.27 55.62
N ASN A 4 -4.09 14.85 55.33
CA ASN A 4 -2.99 14.69 56.30
C ASN A 4 -3.00 13.52 57.30
N ALA A 5 -3.23 12.27 56.86
CA ALA A 5 -2.74 11.08 57.60
C ALA A 5 -2.36 9.94 56.64
N GLY A 6 -1.08 9.83 56.25
CA GLY A 6 -0.63 8.70 55.41
C GLY A 6 0.84 8.72 54.95
N ASN A 7 1.43 9.91 54.73
CA ASN A 7 2.72 10.00 54.03
C ASN A 7 3.89 9.29 54.72
N LYS A 8 3.93 9.11 56.05
CA LYS A 8 5.08 8.43 56.70
C LYS A 8 5.13 6.92 56.41
N LYS A 9 3.98 6.22 56.35
CA LYS A 9 3.96 4.79 55.94
C LYS A 9 4.18 4.66 54.43
N MET A 10 3.57 5.51 53.62
CA MET A 10 3.74 5.45 52.16
C MET A 10 5.18 5.77 51.74
N ILE A 11 5.82 6.78 52.33
CA ILE A 11 7.24 7.11 52.07
C ILE A 11 8.17 6.00 52.59
N ALA A 12 7.91 5.42 53.77
CA ALA A 12 8.70 4.27 54.23
C ALA A 12 8.58 3.07 53.28
N ILE A 13 7.37 2.76 52.79
CA ILE A 13 7.14 1.72 51.78
C ILE A 13 7.87 2.03 50.47
N ILE A 14 7.85 3.27 49.99
CA ILE A 14 8.55 3.69 48.77
C ILE A 14 10.08 3.59 48.93
N ILE A 15 10.63 4.02 50.08
CA ILE A 15 12.08 3.90 50.37
C ILE A 15 12.49 2.42 50.47
N THR A 16 11.69 1.56 51.12
CA THR A 16 11.93 0.11 51.13
C THR A 16 11.80 -0.50 49.73
N LEU A 17 10.90 -0.01 48.88
CA LEU A 17 10.79 -0.42 47.48
C LEU A 17 12.05 -0.09 46.69
N ILE A 18 12.59 1.13 46.84
CA ILE A 18 13.81 1.60 46.16
C ILE A 18 15.03 0.82 46.64
N MET A 19 15.11 0.44 47.92
CA MET A 19 16.18 -0.42 48.44
C MET A 19 16.06 -1.89 47.97
N MET A 20 14.84 -2.43 47.86
CA MET A 20 14.65 -3.81 47.37
C MET A 20 14.86 -3.95 45.86
N LEU A 21 14.47 -2.95 45.07
CA LEU A 21 14.63 -2.95 43.62
C LEU A 21 16.08 -2.67 43.15
N SER A 22 16.90 -2.01 43.99
CA SER A 22 18.31 -1.74 43.67
C SER A 22 19.27 -2.88 44.03
N MET A 23 18.80 -3.95 44.67
CA MET A 23 19.62 -5.10 45.09
C MET A 23 19.46 -6.38 44.24
N LEU A 24 18.59 -6.39 43.23
CA LEU A 24 18.41 -7.54 42.34
C LEU A 24 19.23 -7.39 41.05
N PRO A 25 20.23 -8.27 40.79
CA PRO A 25 20.98 -8.22 39.54
C PRO A 25 20.09 -8.60 38.35
N ILE A 26 20.30 -7.92 37.22
CA ILE A 26 19.56 -8.06 35.96
C ILE A 26 19.47 -9.52 35.46
N ALA A 27 20.40 -10.38 35.86
CA ALA A 27 20.41 -11.82 35.56
C ALA A 27 19.11 -12.56 35.93
N ALA A 28 18.36 -12.14 36.97
CA ALA A 28 17.14 -12.82 37.40
C ALA A 28 15.96 -12.74 36.39
N PHE A 29 16.06 -11.87 35.37
CA PHE A 29 15.09 -11.79 34.27
C PHE A 29 15.45 -12.68 33.07
N ALA A 30 16.64 -13.27 33.04
CA ALA A 30 17.29 -13.72 31.80
C ALA A 30 17.07 -15.18 31.40
N GLU A 31 16.58 -16.05 32.28
CA GLU A 31 16.86 -17.49 32.17
C GLU A 31 15.95 -18.28 31.20
N ASN A 32 14.84 -17.70 30.72
CA ASN A 32 13.83 -18.43 29.92
C ASN A 32 13.92 -18.26 28.39
N ALA A 33 14.90 -17.52 27.86
CA ALA A 33 15.00 -17.27 26.41
C ALA A 33 15.89 -18.26 25.64
N ALA A 34 16.73 -19.05 26.32
CA ALA A 34 17.87 -19.74 25.69
C ALA A 34 17.75 -21.26 25.52
N THR A 35 16.80 -21.94 26.17
CA THR A 35 16.87 -23.42 26.35
C THR A 35 15.78 -24.23 25.66
N GLY A 36 14.80 -23.61 24.99
CA GLY A 36 13.75 -24.33 24.24
C GLY A 36 12.87 -25.28 25.09
N ASN A 37 12.93 -25.17 26.41
CA ASN A 37 12.22 -26.05 27.33
C ASN A 37 10.77 -25.60 27.58
N LYS A 38 9.96 -26.56 28.03
CA LYS A 38 8.51 -26.41 28.30
C LYS A 38 8.21 -25.19 29.17
N VAL A 39 7.02 -24.62 29.00
CA VAL A 39 6.53 -23.46 29.77
C VAL A 39 6.16 -23.88 31.20
N THR A 40 7.18 -24.12 32.02
CA THR A 40 7.13 -24.62 33.40
C THR A 40 8.28 -23.99 34.18
N THR A 41 8.13 -23.41 35.37
CA THR A 41 6.89 -23.13 36.13
C THR A 41 7.00 -21.84 36.96
N ILE A 42 8.13 -21.13 36.88
CA ILE A 42 8.53 -20.07 37.82
C ILE A 42 8.78 -18.77 37.06
N ASP A 43 7.87 -17.82 37.24
CA ASP A 43 8.04 -16.41 36.90
C ASP A 43 8.15 -15.65 38.23
N PRO A 44 9.36 -15.29 38.69
CA PRO A 44 9.56 -14.75 40.03
C PRO A 44 8.80 -13.43 40.28
N LEU A 45 8.63 -12.60 39.25
CA LEU A 45 7.84 -11.38 39.35
C LEU A 45 6.36 -11.69 39.54
N PHE A 46 5.80 -12.60 38.75
CA PHE A 46 4.40 -12.99 38.87
C PHE A 46 4.13 -13.68 40.21
N GLN A 47 5.05 -14.51 40.71
CA GLN A 47 4.93 -15.11 42.04
C GLN A 47 5.00 -14.06 43.17
N ASN A 48 5.91 -13.09 43.07
CA ASN A 48 5.98 -11.96 44.01
C ASN A 48 4.73 -11.06 43.93
N ALA A 49 4.10 -10.93 42.76
CA ALA A 49 2.81 -10.27 42.60
C ALA A 49 1.70 -11.07 43.30
N LEU A 50 1.60 -12.38 43.06
CA LEU A 50 0.62 -13.26 43.70
C LEU A 50 0.72 -13.27 45.24
N ILE A 51 1.94 -13.28 45.80
CA ILE A 51 2.16 -13.18 47.25
C ILE A 51 1.58 -11.85 47.78
N LYS A 52 1.77 -10.73 47.07
CA LYS A 52 1.21 -9.43 47.46
C LYS A 52 -0.31 -9.33 47.26
N VAL A 53 -0.87 -9.89 46.17
CA VAL A 53 -2.33 -9.99 46.00
C VAL A 53 -2.92 -10.83 47.13
N SER A 54 -2.29 -11.95 47.50
CA SER A 54 -2.73 -12.79 48.63
C SER A 54 -2.69 -12.03 49.96
N ALA A 55 -1.71 -11.13 50.16
CA ALA A 55 -1.58 -10.32 51.36
C ALA A 55 -2.52 -9.10 51.42
N LEU A 56 -2.91 -8.55 50.26
CA LEU A 56 -3.74 -7.33 50.16
C LEU A 56 -5.22 -7.61 49.91
N GLN A 57 -5.54 -8.69 49.20
CA GLN A 57 -6.88 -9.05 48.71
C GLN A 57 -7.30 -10.48 49.10
N GLY A 58 -6.45 -11.21 49.82
CA GLY A 58 -6.71 -12.56 50.31
C GLY A 58 -6.32 -13.68 49.33
N ALA A 59 -6.07 -14.88 49.87
CA ALA A 59 -5.57 -16.02 49.11
C ALA A 59 -6.48 -16.44 47.93
N ALA A 60 -7.81 -16.25 48.05
CA ALA A 60 -8.77 -16.56 46.99
C ALA A 60 -8.54 -15.72 45.72
N ALA A 61 -8.15 -14.44 45.87
CA ALA A 61 -7.86 -13.58 44.72
C ALA A 61 -6.59 -14.03 43.98
N ALA A 62 -5.54 -14.39 44.72
CA ALA A 62 -4.31 -14.95 44.14
C ALA A 62 -4.56 -16.32 43.47
N GLN A 63 -5.41 -17.17 44.05
CA GLN A 63 -5.83 -18.44 43.45
C GLN A 63 -6.59 -18.24 42.13
N LEU A 64 -7.51 -17.26 42.06
CA LEU A 64 -8.25 -16.95 40.83
C LEU A 64 -7.34 -16.51 39.69
N ILE A 65 -6.37 -15.63 39.99
CA ILE A 65 -5.37 -15.15 39.02
C ILE A 65 -4.44 -16.28 38.57
N THR A 66 -4.09 -17.20 39.48
CA THR A 66 -3.30 -18.40 39.15
C THR A 66 -4.08 -19.33 38.21
N ALA A 67 -5.35 -19.61 38.51
CA ALA A 67 -6.20 -20.44 37.66
C ALA A 67 -6.38 -19.87 36.24
N GLN A 68 -6.53 -18.55 36.10
CA GLN A 68 -6.62 -17.89 34.79
C GLN A 68 -5.32 -18.01 33.98
N ARG A 69 -4.15 -17.86 34.62
CA ARG A 69 -2.85 -18.12 33.99
C ARG A 69 -2.75 -19.57 33.50
N ASP A 70 -3.15 -20.52 34.32
CA ASP A 70 -2.97 -21.94 34.02
C ASP A 70 -3.94 -22.42 32.93
N LEU A 71 -5.14 -21.84 32.83
CA LEU A 71 -6.03 -21.99 31.68
C LEU A 71 -5.39 -21.50 30.37
N LEU A 72 -4.73 -20.34 30.38
CA LEU A 72 -4.02 -19.82 29.21
C LEU A 72 -2.82 -20.70 28.82
N LEU A 73 -2.06 -21.22 29.80
CA LEU A 73 -0.97 -22.17 29.55
C LEU A 73 -1.47 -23.48 28.92
N ASN A 74 -2.59 -24.02 29.41
CA ASN A 74 -3.22 -25.21 28.84
C ASN A 74 -3.73 -24.96 27.42
N ALA A 75 -4.29 -23.77 27.13
CA ALA A 75 -4.73 -23.38 25.79
C ALA A 75 -3.54 -23.26 24.80
N ILE A 76 -2.40 -22.72 25.24
CA ILE A 76 -1.16 -22.70 24.45
C ILE A 76 -0.69 -24.12 24.14
N GLN A 77 -0.62 -25.00 25.16
CA GLN A 77 -0.17 -26.38 24.98
C GLN A 77 -1.10 -27.17 24.05
N LEU A 78 -2.41 -26.93 24.10
CA LEU A 78 -3.38 -27.54 23.20
C LEU A 78 -3.18 -27.06 21.74
N ALA A 79 -3.00 -25.75 21.52
CA ALA A 79 -2.73 -25.21 20.19
C ALA A 79 -1.39 -25.71 19.61
N ASP A 80 -0.33 -25.77 20.42
CA ASP A 80 0.97 -26.33 20.04
C ASP A 80 0.84 -27.84 19.70
N ASN A 81 0.05 -28.62 20.47
CA ASN A 81 -0.21 -30.04 20.18
C ASN A 81 -1.03 -30.26 18.88
N LEU A 82 -1.89 -29.32 18.52
CA LEU A 82 -2.65 -29.33 17.25
C LEU A 82 -1.85 -28.74 16.07
N ASN A 83 -0.61 -28.30 16.31
CA ASN A 83 0.26 -27.60 15.36
C ASN A 83 -0.37 -26.30 14.78
N ASP A 84 -1.35 -25.72 15.48
CA ASP A 84 -1.97 -24.44 15.13
C ASP A 84 -1.09 -23.30 15.66
N LYS A 85 -0.14 -22.89 14.81
CA LYS A 85 0.81 -21.82 15.11
C LYS A 85 0.13 -20.45 15.30
N THR A 86 -1.04 -20.24 14.69
CA THR A 86 -1.78 -18.97 14.80
C THR A 86 -2.46 -18.87 16.16
N ALA A 87 -3.23 -19.89 16.55
CA ALA A 87 -3.87 -19.94 17.87
C ALA A 87 -2.82 -19.94 19.00
N SER A 88 -1.73 -20.69 18.82
CA SER A 88 -0.60 -20.73 19.76
C SER A 88 0.03 -19.35 19.96
N HIS A 89 0.27 -18.60 18.88
CA HIS A 89 0.79 -17.24 18.96
C HIS A 89 -0.18 -16.28 19.66
N GLN A 90 -1.47 -16.35 19.32
CA GLN A 90 -2.51 -15.52 19.93
C GLN A 90 -2.64 -15.77 21.44
N LYS A 91 -2.64 -17.02 21.89
CA LYS A 91 -2.67 -17.35 23.33
C LYS A 91 -1.40 -16.97 24.08
N LYS A 92 -0.23 -16.99 23.40
CA LYS A 92 1.03 -16.44 23.94
C LYS A 92 0.98 -14.91 24.11
N LEU A 93 0.22 -14.17 23.29
CA LEU A 93 -0.02 -12.74 23.47
C LEU A 93 -1.00 -12.45 24.63
N GLU A 94 -2.12 -13.18 24.71
CA GLU A 94 -3.08 -13.07 25.83
C GLU A 94 -2.41 -13.29 27.19
N LEU A 95 -1.54 -14.31 27.30
CA LEU A 95 -0.78 -14.58 28.52
C LEU A 95 0.21 -13.45 28.90
N ARG A 96 0.77 -12.73 27.93
CA ARG A 96 1.64 -11.57 28.19
C ARG A 96 0.83 -10.38 28.72
N ALA A 97 -0.27 -10.04 28.06
CA ALA A 97 -1.17 -8.98 28.50
C ALA A 97 -1.71 -9.22 29.92
N PHE A 98 -2.08 -10.47 30.24
CA PHE A 98 -2.54 -10.86 31.57
C PHE A 98 -1.49 -10.63 32.66
N LYS A 99 -0.22 -10.98 32.42
CA LYS A 99 0.87 -10.73 33.37
C LYS A 99 1.12 -9.24 33.59
N VAL A 100 1.11 -8.44 32.53
CA VAL A 100 1.31 -6.98 32.61
C VAL A 100 0.19 -6.33 33.41
N ALA A 101 -1.07 -6.70 33.16
CA ALA A 101 -2.21 -6.22 33.92
C ALA A 101 -2.15 -6.61 35.41
N ALA A 102 -1.75 -7.85 35.73
CA ALA A 102 -1.59 -8.30 37.12
C ALA A 102 -0.49 -7.51 37.87
N ILE A 103 0.63 -7.19 37.21
CA ILE A 103 1.72 -6.40 37.80
C ILE A 103 1.26 -4.94 38.03
N LEU A 104 0.68 -4.28 37.02
CA LEU A 104 0.22 -2.90 37.13
C LEU A 104 -0.84 -2.71 38.23
N ASN A 105 -1.80 -3.63 38.33
CA ASN A 105 -2.83 -3.62 39.38
C ASN A 105 -2.30 -3.91 40.80
N THR A 106 -1.12 -4.55 40.92
CA THR A 106 -0.55 -4.94 42.23
C THR A 106 0.47 -3.94 42.77
N PHE A 107 1.27 -3.31 41.90
CA PHE A 107 2.38 -2.43 42.31
C PHE A 107 2.09 -0.93 42.08
N GLY A 108 1.06 -0.60 41.31
CA GLY A 108 0.63 0.77 41.04
C GLY A 108 1.50 1.54 40.04
N GLN A 109 0.96 2.66 39.56
CA GLN A 109 1.52 3.47 38.46
C GLN A 109 2.92 4.08 38.75
N ALA A 110 3.37 4.08 40.01
CA ALA A 110 4.64 4.68 40.41
C ALA A 110 5.89 3.87 40.01
N VAL A 111 5.76 2.65 39.47
CA VAL A 111 6.91 1.80 39.12
C VAL A 111 7.51 2.13 37.74
N VAL A 112 6.73 2.72 36.83
CA VAL A 112 7.15 2.99 35.43
C VAL A 112 8.37 3.93 35.36
N PRO A 113 8.45 5.05 36.11
CA PRO A 113 9.64 5.91 36.10
C PRO A 113 10.92 5.22 36.60
N VAL A 114 10.80 4.26 37.53
CA VAL A 114 11.93 3.48 38.05
C VAL A 114 12.45 2.50 37.00
N ILE A 115 11.55 1.87 36.24
CA ILE A 115 11.93 0.99 35.12
C ILE A 115 12.63 1.79 34.02
N ILE A 116 12.10 2.96 33.64
CA ILE A 116 12.75 3.85 32.66
C ILE A 116 14.16 4.23 33.14
N SER A 117 14.33 4.70 34.38
CA SER A 117 15.64 5.05 34.95
C SER A 117 16.65 3.90 34.93
N ASN A 118 16.22 2.69 35.29
CA ASN A 118 17.09 1.50 35.26
C ASN A 118 17.47 1.09 33.82
N VAL A 119 16.55 1.24 32.86
CA VAL A 119 16.81 0.99 31.43
C VAL A 119 17.75 2.05 30.84
N GLU A 120 17.67 3.31 31.28
CA GLU A 120 18.64 4.35 30.90
C GLU A 120 20.05 4.08 31.47
N ALA A 121 20.15 3.61 32.71
CA ALA A 121 21.44 3.19 33.27
C ALA A 121 22.06 2.00 32.48
N ALA A 122 21.24 1.03 32.08
CA ALA A 122 21.66 -0.09 31.24
C ALA A 122 22.05 0.36 29.81
N LEU A 123 21.37 1.36 29.25
CA LEU A 123 21.71 1.98 27.96
C LEU A 123 23.12 2.59 27.99
N ILE A 124 23.44 3.38 29.02
CA ILE A 124 24.76 4.02 29.19
C ILE A 124 25.87 2.96 29.35
N ALA A 125 25.62 1.90 30.12
CA ALA A 125 26.56 0.79 30.26
C ALA A 125 26.80 0.05 28.93
N ALA A 126 25.76 -0.18 28.14
CA ALA A 126 25.86 -0.79 26.82
C ALA A 126 26.61 0.10 25.81
N GLN A 127 26.42 1.43 25.84
CA GLN A 127 27.17 2.39 25.02
C GLN A 127 28.68 2.32 25.32
N THR A 128 29.04 2.27 26.60
CA THR A 128 30.45 2.13 27.03
C THR A 128 31.08 0.83 26.52
N ASN A 129 30.35 -0.28 26.62
CA ASN A 129 30.82 -1.58 26.15
C ASN A 129 30.95 -1.68 24.63
N ILE A 130 30.04 -1.06 23.86
CA ILE A 130 30.16 -0.98 22.39
C ILE A 130 31.40 -0.17 21.99
N ALA A 131 31.62 1.00 22.60
CA ALA A 131 32.79 1.83 22.31
C ALA A 131 34.11 1.09 22.61
N ALA A 132 34.17 0.37 23.73
CA ALA A 132 35.33 -0.45 24.10
C ALA A 132 35.58 -1.65 23.15
N ALA A 133 34.53 -2.19 22.51
CA ALA A 133 34.64 -3.26 21.53
C ALA A 133 34.96 -2.75 20.11
N GLN A 134 34.46 -1.57 19.73
CA GLN A 134 34.86 -0.87 18.49
C GLN A 134 36.35 -0.52 18.48
N ALA A 135 36.90 -0.07 19.62
CA ALA A 135 38.34 0.18 19.78
C ALA A 135 39.22 -1.08 19.60
N LYS A 136 38.61 -2.28 19.56
CA LYS A 136 39.28 -3.57 19.29
C LYS A 136 39.00 -4.12 17.88
N GLY A 137 38.36 -3.35 17.00
CA GLY A 137 38.13 -3.73 15.60
C GLY A 137 37.01 -4.75 15.35
N ILE A 138 36.13 -4.98 16.32
CA ILE A 138 35.03 -5.95 16.20
C ILE A 138 33.86 -5.35 15.40
N ASN A 139 33.31 -6.10 14.45
CA ASN A 139 32.12 -5.70 13.68
C ASN A 139 30.84 -5.85 14.53
N LEU A 140 30.11 -4.74 14.71
CA LEU A 140 29.00 -4.63 15.68
C LEU A 140 27.72 -4.04 15.06
N ILE A 141 27.52 -4.17 13.75
CA ILE A 141 26.38 -3.56 13.02
C ILE A 141 25.02 -3.91 13.66
N GLN A 142 24.79 -5.19 13.96
CA GLN A 142 23.52 -5.64 14.58
C GLN A 142 23.34 -5.10 16.01
N SER A 143 24.42 -5.04 16.79
CA SER A 143 24.41 -4.44 18.14
C SER A 143 24.14 -2.93 18.10
N LYS A 144 24.60 -2.23 17.04
CA LYS A 144 24.28 -0.81 16.83
C LYS A 144 22.80 -0.62 16.45
N GLN A 145 22.25 -1.47 15.59
CA GLN A 145 20.82 -1.41 15.22
C GLN A 145 19.91 -1.64 16.43
N LEU A 146 20.24 -2.60 17.29
CA LEU A 146 19.52 -2.84 18.56
C LEU A 146 19.68 -1.67 19.55
N MET A 147 20.83 -0.98 19.54
CA MET A 147 21.07 0.23 20.35
C MET A 147 20.18 1.37 19.87
N ASP A 148 20.15 1.64 18.56
CA ASP A 148 19.30 2.68 17.97
C ASP A 148 17.80 2.39 18.22
N GLN A 149 17.39 1.12 18.19
CA GLN A 149 16.03 0.66 18.59
C GLN A 149 15.74 0.84 20.08
N ALA A 150 16.70 0.57 20.98
CA ALA A 150 16.54 0.80 22.41
C ALA A 150 16.40 2.29 22.73
N ILE A 151 17.21 3.15 22.09
CA ILE A 151 17.12 4.62 22.20
C ILE A 151 15.75 5.12 21.74
N SER A 152 15.29 4.66 20.56
CA SER A 152 13.97 5.01 20.03
C SER A 152 12.85 4.57 20.98
N SER A 153 12.90 3.34 21.50
CA SER A 153 11.90 2.82 22.44
C SER A 153 11.88 3.57 23.77
N ILE A 154 13.03 3.96 24.33
CA ILE A 154 13.11 4.80 25.55
C ILE A 154 12.54 6.20 25.29
N THR A 155 12.81 6.77 24.12
CA THR A 155 12.26 8.06 23.72
C THR A 155 10.73 8.00 23.59
N SER A 156 10.19 6.94 22.98
CA SER A 156 8.75 6.67 22.91
C SER A 156 8.12 6.42 24.28
N ALA A 157 8.80 5.70 25.18
CA ALA A 157 8.36 5.48 26.55
C ALA A 157 8.20 6.78 27.35
N LYS A 158 9.08 7.76 27.11
CA LYS A 158 9.02 9.11 27.72
C LYS A 158 8.01 10.05 27.04
N GLY A 159 7.77 9.88 25.75
CA GLY A 159 6.91 10.76 24.96
C GLY A 159 5.41 10.44 25.01
N THR A 160 5.03 9.24 25.45
CA THR A 160 3.62 8.84 25.58
C THR A 160 3.01 9.25 26.92
N MET A 161 1.74 9.70 26.87
CA MET A 161 0.92 9.92 28.08
C MET A 161 0.19 8.65 28.55
N ASP A 162 0.18 7.58 27.74
CA ASP A 162 -0.33 6.27 28.13
C ASP A 162 0.75 5.47 28.87
N MET A 163 0.53 5.24 30.17
CA MET A 163 1.47 4.53 31.03
C MET A 163 1.60 3.04 30.73
N ASN A 164 0.61 2.41 30.09
CA ASN A 164 0.72 1.01 29.65
C ASN A 164 1.69 0.92 28.47
N ALA A 165 1.48 1.77 27.46
CA ALA A 165 2.40 1.92 26.34
C ALA A 165 3.82 2.33 26.81
N SER A 166 3.92 3.23 27.79
CA SER A 166 5.20 3.65 28.38
C SER A 166 5.98 2.46 28.97
N LEU A 167 5.29 1.58 29.71
CA LEU A 167 5.89 0.37 30.27
C LEU A 167 6.30 -0.65 29.19
N ASP A 168 5.44 -0.87 28.19
CA ASP A 168 5.74 -1.79 27.09
C ASP A 168 6.95 -1.32 26.27
N PHE A 169 7.05 -0.02 25.96
CA PHE A 169 8.22 0.56 25.29
C PHE A 169 9.51 0.47 26.14
N ALA A 170 9.42 0.64 27.46
CA ALA A 170 10.57 0.48 28.35
C ALA A 170 11.05 -1.00 28.43
N LEU A 171 10.12 -1.96 28.42
CA LEU A 171 10.43 -3.40 28.38
C LEU A 171 11.01 -3.81 27.02
N LEU A 172 10.50 -3.27 25.91
CA LEU A 172 11.05 -3.45 24.57
C LEU A 172 12.51 -2.98 24.50
N ALA A 173 12.83 -1.81 25.05
CA ALA A 173 14.20 -1.32 25.16
C ALA A 173 15.11 -2.25 25.98
N GLY A 174 14.64 -2.73 27.13
CA GLY A 174 15.39 -3.67 27.98
C GLY A 174 15.76 -4.97 27.27
N ASN A 175 14.82 -5.54 26.50
CA ASN A 175 15.07 -6.75 25.69
C ASN A 175 16.15 -6.50 24.62
N SER A 176 16.09 -5.36 23.92
CA SER A 176 17.09 -4.98 22.91
C SER A 176 18.49 -4.83 23.51
N LEU A 177 18.59 -4.22 24.70
CA LEU A 177 19.85 -4.10 25.45
C LEU A 177 20.44 -5.46 25.86
N GLN A 178 19.59 -6.43 26.21
CA GLN A 178 20.04 -7.76 26.59
C GLN A 178 20.59 -8.55 25.40
N LEU A 179 19.97 -8.45 24.21
CA LEU A 179 20.49 -9.02 22.97
C LEU A 179 21.87 -8.45 22.60
N ILE A 180 22.13 -7.16 22.83
CA ILE A 180 23.45 -6.54 22.63
C ILE A 180 24.52 -7.20 23.49
N VAL A 181 24.23 -7.47 24.77
CA VAL A 181 25.18 -8.13 25.68
C VAL A 181 25.51 -9.54 25.19
N THR A 182 24.52 -10.31 24.73
CA THR A 182 24.73 -11.65 24.15
C THR A 182 25.58 -11.61 22.88
N LEU A 183 25.30 -10.67 21.97
CA LEU A 183 26.04 -10.51 20.72
C LEU A 183 27.51 -10.12 20.94
N ILE A 184 27.78 -9.19 21.85
CA ILE A 184 29.14 -8.78 22.22
C ILE A 184 29.90 -9.96 22.85
N GLY A 185 29.25 -10.75 23.72
CA GLY A 185 29.87 -11.94 24.33
C GLY A 185 30.24 -13.03 23.31
N ALA A 186 29.39 -13.26 22.30
CA ALA A 186 29.65 -14.24 21.25
C ALA A 186 30.80 -13.86 20.31
N SER A 187 31.02 -12.56 20.07
CA SER A 187 32.00 -12.06 19.08
C SER A 187 33.48 -12.18 19.49
N VAL A 188 33.78 -12.69 20.69
CA VAL A 188 35.16 -12.74 21.23
C VAL A 188 35.85 -14.09 20.96
N THR A 189 35.16 -15.08 20.37
CA THR A 189 35.61 -16.49 20.40
C THR A 189 36.01 -17.12 19.05
N THR A 190 35.96 -16.41 17.92
CA THR A 190 36.19 -17.00 16.58
C THR A 190 37.28 -16.28 15.76
N PRO A 191 38.41 -16.94 15.42
CA PRO A 191 39.45 -16.39 14.53
C PRO A 191 39.11 -16.58 13.03
N ILE A 192 39.59 -15.66 12.19
CA ILE A 192 39.37 -15.64 10.73
C ILE A 192 40.66 -16.08 10.00
N PRO A 193 40.60 -16.96 8.97
CA PRO A 193 41.75 -17.31 8.14
C PRO A 193 41.93 -16.38 6.92
N THR A 194 43.18 -16.14 6.54
CA THR A 194 43.60 -15.20 5.48
C THR A 194 43.80 -15.90 4.13
N ALA A 195 43.54 -15.21 3.01
CA ALA A 195 43.92 -15.66 1.66
C ALA A 195 44.49 -14.50 0.80
N THR A 196 45.38 -14.85 -0.14
CA THR A 196 46.26 -13.92 -0.91
C THR A 196 46.07 -14.14 -2.42
N PRO A 197 46.16 -13.12 -3.30
CA PRO A 197 45.74 -13.22 -4.71
C PRO A 197 46.86 -13.59 -5.71
N ALA A 198 46.46 -13.91 -6.95
CA ALA A 198 47.35 -14.10 -8.12
C ALA A 198 46.76 -13.48 -9.41
N ILE A 199 47.61 -13.23 -10.43
CA ILE A 199 47.37 -12.28 -11.53
C ILE A 199 47.60 -12.93 -12.92
N GLY A 200 46.73 -12.61 -13.89
CA GLY A 200 47.13 -12.17 -15.24
C GLY A 200 47.27 -13.17 -16.41
N GLY A 201 46.70 -12.78 -17.55
CA GLY A 201 46.97 -13.34 -18.89
C GLY A 201 46.11 -12.65 -19.97
N THR A 202 46.72 -12.20 -21.08
CA THR A 202 46.06 -11.40 -22.15
C THR A 202 46.07 -12.09 -23.53
N PRO A 203 45.20 -11.69 -24.49
CA PRO A 203 44.73 -12.56 -25.58
C PRO A 203 45.25 -12.23 -27.00
N LYS A 204 44.77 -13.00 -28.00
CA LYS A 204 45.10 -12.93 -29.44
C LYS A 204 43.87 -12.46 -30.27
N PRO A 205 44.03 -11.63 -31.33
CA PRO A 205 42.93 -11.16 -32.21
C PRO A 205 42.56 -12.25 -33.26
N THR A 206 41.52 -12.16 -34.10
CA THR A 206 40.74 -11.03 -34.70
C THR A 206 39.34 -11.60 -35.06
N PRO A 207 38.22 -10.83 -35.18
CA PRO A 207 38.06 -9.65 -36.04
C PRO A 207 37.27 -8.50 -35.37
N VAL A 208 36.51 -7.70 -36.15
CA VAL A 208 35.86 -6.44 -35.72
C VAL A 208 34.34 -6.60 -35.57
N ALA A 209 33.87 -6.55 -34.32
CA ALA A 209 32.50 -6.15 -34.00
C ALA A 209 32.46 -4.63 -33.74
N THR A 210 31.31 -4.00 -33.94
CA THR A 210 31.08 -2.59 -33.58
C THR A 210 31.24 -2.39 -32.07
N VAL A 211 32.31 -1.70 -31.66
CA VAL A 211 32.67 -1.52 -30.25
C VAL A 211 31.72 -0.51 -29.60
N GLN A 212 30.83 -1.00 -28.74
CA GLN A 212 30.09 -0.21 -27.76
C GLN A 212 30.90 -0.11 -26.44
N PRO A 213 30.69 0.94 -25.63
CA PRO A 213 31.51 1.19 -24.45
C PRO A 213 31.34 0.12 -23.37
N THR A 214 32.44 -0.17 -22.67
CA THR A 214 32.47 -1.04 -21.50
C THR A 214 31.45 -0.57 -20.45
N PRO A 215 30.69 -1.47 -19.79
CA PRO A 215 29.81 -1.08 -18.69
C PRO A 215 30.58 -0.27 -17.64
N LYS A 216 30.01 0.86 -17.22
CA LYS A 216 30.65 1.72 -16.21
C LYS A 216 30.93 0.91 -14.93
N PRO A 217 32.08 1.10 -14.27
CA PRO A 217 32.39 0.40 -13.03
C PRO A 217 31.27 0.67 -12.00
N THR A 218 30.75 -0.40 -11.41
CA THR A 218 29.64 -0.34 -10.46
C THR A 218 30.04 0.52 -9.26
N PRO A 219 29.28 1.57 -8.91
CA PRO A 219 29.59 2.41 -7.75
C PRO A 219 29.63 1.61 -6.46
N THR A 220 30.60 1.89 -5.58
CA THR A 220 30.75 1.24 -4.27
C THR A 220 29.66 1.62 -3.25
N ASN A 221 28.74 2.51 -3.64
CA ASN A 221 27.66 3.07 -2.82
C ASN A 221 26.26 2.87 -3.45
N LEU A 222 26.05 1.78 -4.19
CA LEU A 222 24.68 1.40 -4.57
C LEU A 222 23.80 1.20 -3.33
N TRP A 223 22.51 1.53 -3.48
CA TRP A 223 21.47 1.36 -2.45
C TRP A 223 21.69 2.15 -1.14
N THR A 224 22.46 3.25 -1.20
CA THR A 224 22.65 4.19 -0.07
C THR A 224 21.89 5.51 -0.21
N THR A 225 21.40 5.86 -1.40
CA THR A 225 20.78 7.18 -1.69
C THR A 225 19.34 7.27 -1.15
N ILE A 226 19.19 7.86 0.02
CA ILE A 226 17.91 8.29 0.58
C ILE A 226 17.49 9.59 -0.12
N GLU A 227 16.24 9.66 -0.56
CA GLU A 227 15.64 10.85 -1.17
C GLU A 227 14.76 11.54 -0.13
N THR A 228 14.80 12.87 -0.06
CA THR A 228 13.91 13.65 0.79
C THR A 228 12.60 13.88 0.03
N PRO A 229 11.44 13.43 0.54
CA PRO A 229 10.16 13.69 -0.12
C PRO A 229 9.88 15.19 -0.21
N ARG A 230 9.46 15.64 -1.40
CA ARG A 230 8.79 16.94 -1.56
C ARG A 230 7.39 16.88 -0.94
N ALA A 231 6.83 18.02 -0.53
CA ALA A 231 5.40 18.10 -0.23
C ALA A 231 4.60 17.81 -1.51
N TRP A 232 3.50 17.07 -1.40
CA TRP A 232 2.72 16.69 -2.56
C TRP A 232 1.88 17.87 -3.07
N ASP A 233 1.96 18.14 -4.37
CA ASP A 233 1.32 19.28 -5.03
C ASP A 233 0.33 18.85 -6.14
N TYR A 234 -0.05 17.57 -6.16
CA TYR A 234 -0.87 16.94 -7.20
C TYR A 234 -0.27 16.95 -8.62
N VAL A 235 1.02 17.28 -8.76
CA VAL A 235 1.76 17.20 -10.03
C VAL A 235 2.55 15.88 -10.10
N PRO A 236 2.28 14.98 -11.06
CA PRO A 236 3.06 13.75 -11.20
C PRO A 236 4.48 14.04 -11.70
N THR A 237 5.45 13.25 -11.22
CA THR A 237 6.82 13.26 -11.74
C THR A 237 6.86 12.51 -13.08
N ASN A 238 6.71 13.23 -14.19
CA ASN A 238 6.80 12.63 -15.53
C ASN A 238 8.21 12.05 -15.79
N PRO A 239 8.33 10.86 -16.40
CA PRO A 239 9.63 10.23 -16.63
C PRO A 239 10.44 10.98 -17.69
N SER A 240 11.68 11.29 -17.33
CA SER A 240 12.55 12.17 -18.11
C SER A 240 14.02 11.73 -18.04
N GLN A 241 14.69 11.85 -19.18
CA GLN A 241 16.15 11.70 -19.32
C GLN A 241 16.78 13.02 -19.86
N SER A 242 16.11 14.17 -19.69
CA SER A 242 16.58 15.45 -20.24
C SER A 242 17.93 15.92 -19.67
N ALA A 243 18.32 15.44 -18.48
CA ALA A 243 19.60 15.75 -17.85
C ALA A 243 20.70 14.69 -18.12
N CYS A 244 20.46 13.77 -19.04
CA CYS A 244 21.39 12.67 -19.35
C CYS A 244 22.45 13.03 -20.39
N GLY A 245 22.07 13.74 -21.47
CA GLY A 245 22.98 13.95 -22.61
C GLY A 245 23.45 12.60 -23.18
N ALA A 246 24.76 12.38 -23.26
CA ALA A 246 25.36 11.09 -23.64
C ALA A 246 25.69 10.18 -22.43
N ALA A 247 25.28 10.54 -21.21
CA ALA A 247 25.43 9.67 -20.04
C ALA A 247 24.23 8.73 -19.95
N GLY A 248 24.45 7.45 -20.25
CA GLY A 248 23.47 6.36 -20.14
C GLY A 248 23.98 5.15 -20.91
N THR A 249 23.66 3.95 -20.45
CA THR A 249 24.01 2.69 -21.10
C THR A 249 22.77 2.09 -21.73
N LEU A 250 22.88 1.62 -22.97
CA LEU A 250 21.79 0.94 -23.67
C LEU A 250 21.95 -0.58 -23.50
N TYR A 251 20.87 -1.25 -23.11
CA TYR A 251 20.79 -2.69 -22.97
C TYR A 251 19.70 -3.23 -23.90
N ASP A 252 20.05 -3.55 -25.14
CA ASP A 252 19.13 -4.16 -26.10
C ASP A 252 18.96 -5.66 -25.85
N VAL A 253 17.70 -6.09 -25.73
CA VAL A 253 17.28 -7.46 -25.43
C VAL A 253 16.39 -8.02 -26.55
N GLY A 254 16.69 -9.22 -27.03
CA GLY A 254 15.88 -9.97 -27.98
C GLY A 254 16.68 -10.76 -29.01
N ILE A 255 16.00 -11.39 -29.96
CA ILE A 255 16.66 -12.10 -31.08
C ILE A 255 17.61 -11.16 -31.83
N GLY A 256 18.88 -11.57 -31.93
CA GLY A 256 19.94 -10.81 -32.62
C GLY A 256 20.55 -9.66 -31.81
N GLN A 257 20.06 -9.39 -30.60
CA GLN A 257 20.60 -8.35 -29.72
C GLN A 257 21.72 -8.87 -28.81
N THR A 258 22.44 -7.95 -28.15
CA THR A 258 23.51 -8.24 -27.17
C THR A 258 23.04 -9.18 -26.06
N TYR A 259 21.82 -8.96 -25.55
CA TYR A 259 21.15 -9.84 -24.62
C TYR A 259 20.06 -10.59 -25.38
N THR A 260 20.07 -11.91 -25.37
CA THR A 260 19.01 -12.71 -26.02
C THR A 260 17.83 -13.00 -25.09
N LYS A 261 17.96 -12.59 -23.82
CA LYS A 261 17.11 -12.97 -22.69
C LYS A 261 17.13 -11.89 -21.61
N LEU A 262 16.01 -11.65 -20.92
CA LEU A 262 15.94 -10.66 -19.83
C LEU A 262 16.83 -11.09 -18.64
N SER A 263 16.96 -12.40 -18.41
CA SER A 263 17.85 -12.98 -17.38
C SER A 263 19.34 -12.67 -17.60
N GLN A 264 19.74 -12.18 -18.77
CA GLN A 264 21.13 -11.80 -19.07
C GLN A 264 21.41 -10.31 -18.82
N VAL A 265 20.38 -9.47 -18.69
CA VAL A 265 20.53 -8.04 -18.40
C VAL A 265 21.02 -7.86 -16.96
N PRO A 266 22.03 -7.01 -16.70
CA PRO A 266 22.56 -6.81 -15.35
C PRO A 266 21.69 -5.84 -14.54
N TRP A 267 20.42 -6.19 -14.29
CA TRP A 267 19.39 -5.33 -13.66
C TRP A 267 19.85 -4.61 -12.38
N LEU A 268 20.56 -5.32 -11.49
CA LEU A 268 21.10 -4.78 -10.23
C LEU A 268 22.25 -3.77 -10.40
N LYS A 269 22.72 -3.57 -11.64
CA LYS A 269 23.80 -2.62 -11.98
C LYS A 269 23.32 -1.41 -12.78
N LEU A 270 22.02 -1.31 -13.09
CA LEU A 270 21.47 -0.16 -13.81
C LEU A 270 21.70 1.13 -13.02
N LEU A 271 22.12 2.18 -13.73
CA LEU A 271 22.45 3.50 -13.21
C LEU A 271 21.46 4.56 -13.74
N PRO A 272 21.35 5.74 -13.12
CA PRO A 272 20.57 6.85 -13.67
C PRO A 272 20.92 7.10 -15.15
N CYS A 273 19.88 7.30 -15.97
CA CYS A 273 19.94 7.40 -17.43
C CYS A 273 20.18 6.11 -18.24
N ASP A 274 20.33 4.95 -17.61
CA ASP A 274 20.37 3.70 -18.37
C ASP A 274 18.98 3.36 -18.96
N THR A 275 18.99 2.70 -20.11
CA THR A 275 17.79 2.30 -20.85
C THR A 275 17.90 0.83 -21.25
N VAL A 276 16.91 0.02 -20.88
CA VAL A 276 16.74 -1.36 -21.35
C VAL A 276 15.68 -1.37 -22.45
N ASN A 277 16.10 -1.70 -23.67
CA ASN A 277 15.23 -1.87 -24.83
C ASN A 277 14.85 -3.34 -24.94
N ILE A 278 13.60 -3.68 -24.70
CA ILE A 278 13.09 -5.04 -24.87
C ILE A 278 12.48 -5.10 -26.27
N HIS A 279 13.12 -5.78 -27.22
CA HIS A 279 12.64 -5.88 -28.59
C HIS A 279 11.52 -6.91 -28.72
N TRP A 280 10.51 -6.60 -29.53
CA TRP A 280 9.47 -7.58 -29.86
C TRP A 280 10.07 -8.79 -30.57
N GLN A 281 9.52 -9.96 -30.25
CA GLN A 281 9.85 -11.23 -30.90
C GLN A 281 8.64 -12.17 -30.81
N PRO A 282 8.47 -13.14 -31.74
CA PRO A 282 7.32 -14.03 -31.76
C PRO A 282 7.16 -14.94 -30.51
N THR A 283 8.25 -15.19 -29.78
CA THR A 283 8.25 -16.00 -28.55
C THR A 283 8.32 -15.07 -27.33
N PRO A 284 7.31 -15.07 -26.43
CA PRO A 284 7.33 -14.25 -25.23
C PRO A 284 8.58 -14.46 -24.36
N TYR A 285 8.99 -13.40 -23.67
CA TYR A 285 9.98 -13.50 -22.60
C TYR A 285 9.34 -14.15 -21.38
N LYS A 286 10.10 -14.98 -20.66
CA LYS A 286 9.60 -15.81 -19.56
C LYS A 286 10.51 -15.72 -18.35
N GLU A 287 11.01 -14.53 -18.05
CA GLU A 287 11.91 -14.32 -16.93
C GLU A 287 11.41 -13.21 -16.02
N ILE A 288 11.47 -13.49 -14.72
CA ILE A 288 11.09 -12.54 -13.68
C ILE A 288 12.19 -11.50 -13.54
N THR A 289 11.80 -10.23 -13.46
CA THR A 289 12.70 -9.08 -13.46
C THR A 289 12.67 -8.38 -12.10
N PHE A 290 13.82 -8.36 -11.42
CA PHE A 290 13.98 -7.68 -10.12
C PHE A 290 14.68 -6.33 -10.28
N LEU A 291 14.02 -5.27 -9.80
CA LEU A 291 14.43 -3.88 -9.93
C LEU A 291 14.65 -3.28 -8.54
N SER A 292 15.92 -3.10 -8.19
CA SER A 292 16.35 -2.53 -6.91
C SER A 292 17.08 -1.20 -7.02
N ASN A 293 17.26 -0.68 -8.24
CA ASN A 293 18.11 0.46 -8.50
C ASN A 293 17.29 1.76 -8.56
N ARG A 294 17.98 2.90 -8.55
CA ARG A 294 17.37 4.23 -8.50
C ARG A 294 18.02 5.13 -9.54
N GLY A 295 17.18 5.75 -10.39
CA GLY A 295 17.56 6.87 -11.25
C GLY A 295 17.67 8.18 -10.45
N ALA A 296 17.46 9.31 -11.11
CA ALA A 296 17.24 10.58 -10.42
C ALA A 296 16.26 11.47 -11.21
N ALA A 297 15.87 12.61 -10.65
CA ALA A 297 15.09 13.63 -11.36
C ALA A 297 15.77 13.98 -12.71
N ASN A 298 15.00 13.92 -13.80
CA ASN A 298 15.47 14.08 -15.19
C ASN A 298 16.56 13.07 -15.64
N LYS A 299 16.73 11.97 -14.91
CA LYS A 299 17.70 10.89 -15.15
C LYS A 299 17.08 9.51 -14.84
N PHE A 300 15.86 9.28 -15.34
CA PHE A 300 15.15 8.03 -15.14
C PHE A 300 15.93 6.83 -15.69
N ILE A 301 15.80 5.68 -15.02
CA ILE A 301 16.08 4.37 -15.60
C ILE A 301 14.85 4.00 -16.44
N ARG A 302 15.05 3.63 -17.71
CA ARG A 302 13.96 3.27 -18.62
C ARG A 302 13.99 1.78 -18.95
N ILE A 303 12.81 1.17 -18.98
CA ILE A 303 12.59 -0.23 -19.35
C ILE A 303 11.45 -0.20 -20.37
N THR A 304 11.81 -0.18 -21.66
CA THR A 304 10.86 0.14 -22.72
C THR A 304 10.76 -0.96 -23.76
N GLY A 305 9.53 -1.29 -24.14
CA GLY A 305 9.25 -2.18 -25.24
C GLY A 305 9.47 -1.50 -26.60
N ILE A 306 10.29 -2.09 -27.45
CA ILE A 306 10.42 -1.73 -28.85
C ILE A 306 9.41 -2.56 -29.64
N LEU A 307 8.43 -1.88 -30.24
CA LEU A 307 7.30 -2.52 -30.90
C LEU A 307 7.73 -3.32 -32.14
N GLY A 308 6.97 -4.37 -32.44
CA GLY A 308 7.09 -5.17 -33.64
C GLY A 308 6.67 -4.43 -34.92
N PRO A 309 6.89 -5.03 -36.11
CA PRO A 309 6.62 -4.39 -37.40
C PRO A 309 5.17 -3.94 -37.62
N ASN A 310 4.21 -4.54 -36.90
CA ASN A 310 2.78 -4.20 -36.97
C ASN A 310 2.29 -3.48 -35.70
N GLY A 311 3.21 -3.03 -34.83
CA GLY A 311 2.90 -2.38 -33.55
C GLY A 311 2.77 -3.32 -32.36
N GLU A 312 3.15 -4.60 -32.49
CA GLU A 312 3.05 -5.59 -31.43
C GLU A 312 3.94 -5.24 -30.22
N ARG A 313 3.44 -5.41 -28.99
CA ARG A 313 4.24 -5.20 -27.79
C ARG A 313 5.11 -6.42 -27.47
N PRO A 314 6.34 -6.24 -26.97
CA PRO A 314 7.08 -7.36 -26.39
C PRO A 314 6.32 -7.92 -25.19
N VAL A 315 6.11 -9.24 -25.19
CA VAL A 315 5.30 -9.93 -24.18
C VAL A 315 6.18 -10.48 -23.07
N ILE A 316 5.84 -10.13 -21.83
CA ILE A 316 6.39 -10.68 -20.59
C ILE A 316 5.35 -11.65 -20.02
N ASP A 317 5.61 -12.95 -20.13
CA ASP A 317 4.61 -14.00 -19.89
C ASP A 317 4.92 -14.81 -18.63
N GLY A 318 4.02 -14.76 -17.66
CA GLY A 318 4.09 -15.47 -16.38
C GLY A 318 3.93 -16.99 -16.48
N ASN A 319 3.41 -17.52 -17.60
CA ASN A 319 3.17 -18.95 -17.72
C ASN A 319 4.47 -19.74 -17.99
N GLY A 320 5.00 -20.42 -16.97
CA GLY A 320 6.30 -21.07 -17.03
C GLY A 320 7.46 -20.08 -16.92
N ALA A 321 7.26 -18.95 -16.23
CA ALA A 321 8.31 -17.97 -16.01
C ALA A 321 9.42 -18.50 -15.09
N THR A 322 10.66 -18.10 -15.31
CA THR A 322 11.84 -18.55 -14.56
C THR A 322 12.46 -17.40 -13.78
N GLN A 323 12.77 -17.63 -12.51
CA GLN A 323 13.53 -16.69 -11.69
C GLN A 323 15.02 -16.72 -12.01
N THR A 324 15.71 -15.60 -11.85
CA THR A 324 17.19 -15.57 -11.89
C THR A 324 17.75 -16.03 -10.54
N PRO A 325 18.67 -17.03 -10.48
CA PRO A 325 19.26 -17.47 -9.22
C PRO A 325 20.06 -16.38 -8.50
N GLY A 326 20.04 -16.39 -7.16
CA GLY A 326 20.91 -15.54 -6.32
C GLY A 326 20.49 -14.07 -6.20
N LEU A 327 19.26 -13.71 -6.57
CA LEU A 327 18.73 -12.36 -6.36
C LEU A 327 18.61 -12.01 -4.86
N PRO A 328 19.03 -10.79 -4.44
CA PRO A 328 19.07 -10.38 -3.04
C PRO A 328 17.71 -9.86 -2.56
N PHE A 329 16.67 -10.71 -2.57
CA PHE A 329 15.34 -10.31 -2.10
C PHE A 329 15.29 -10.07 -0.59
N ILE A 330 14.72 -8.94 -0.15
CA ILE A 330 14.47 -8.68 1.29
C ILE A 330 13.39 -9.58 1.90
N ASN A 331 12.61 -10.29 1.08
CA ASN A 331 11.58 -11.23 1.50
C ASN A 331 11.52 -12.40 0.51
N ALA A 332 11.55 -13.64 1.01
CA ALA A 332 11.50 -14.85 0.18
C ALA A 332 10.21 -14.99 -0.65
N LEU A 333 9.12 -14.30 -0.28
CA LEU A 333 7.91 -14.26 -1.11
C LEU A 333 8.12 -13.59 -2.47
N PHE A 334 9.11 -12.71 -2.59
CA PHE A 334 9.34 -11.91 -3.81
C PHE A 334 9.76 -12.74 -5.02
N ASP A 335 10.29 -13.94 -4.78
CA ASP A 335 10.55 -14.98 -5.77
C ASP A 335 9.32 -15.32 -6.66
N LYS A 336 8.11 -15.18 -6.10
CA LYS A 336 6.85 -15.63 -6.72
C LYS A 336 5.68 -14.65 -6.58
N ILE A 337 5.98 -13.35 -6.43
CA ILE A 337 4.95 -12.31 -6.20
C ILE A 337 4.71 -11.37 -7.39
N GLY A 338 5.59 -11.36 -8.40
CA GLY A 338 5.26 -10.73 -9.68
C GLY A 338 6.29 -10.89 -10.78
N LEU A 339 5.93 -10.50 -12.00
CA LEU A 339 6.83 -10.53 -13.18
C LEU A 339 7.85 -9.40 -13.14
N PHE A 340 7.41 -8.19 -12.81
CA PHE A 340 8.29 -7.12 -12.35
C PHE A 340 8.17 -6.99 -10.84
N VAL A 341 9.29 -7.09 -10.13
CA VAL A 341 9.37 -6.87 -8.68
C VAL A 341 10.25 -5.65 -8.43
N ILE A 342 9.65 -4.57 -7.93
CA ILE A 342 10.35 -3.33 -7.56
C ILE A 342 10.42 -3.25 -6.04
N SER A 343 11.59 -3.51 -5.45
CA SER A 343 11.81 -3.37 -4.00
C SER A 343 13.28 -3.11 -3.68
N PRO A 344 13.58 -2.57 -2.47
CA PRO A 344 14.96 -2.57 -1.96
C PRO A 344 15.53 -4.01 -1.94
N PRO A 345 16.85 -4.16 -2.16
CA PRO A 345 17.56 -5.44 -2.05
C PRO A 345 18.11 -5.65 -0.63
N GLN A 346 18.54 -6.86 -0.31
CA GLN A 346 19.32 -7.11 0.92
C GLN A 346 20.58 -6.23 0.95
N GLY A 347 20.91 -5.68 2.12
CA GLY A 347 22.10 -4.83 2.32
C GLY A 347 21.90 -3.34 2.01
N TYR A 348 20.71 -2.90 1.57
CA TYR A 348 20.36 -1.48 1.45
C TYR A 348 20.46 -0.70 2.76
N VAL A 349 20.67 0.62 2.66
CA VAL A 349 20.54 1.55 3.79
C VAL A 349 19.05 1.82 4.04
N TRP A 350 18.61 1.79 5.30
CA TRP A 350 17.21 2.09 5.66
C TRP A 350 16.80 3.49 5.16
N GLY A 351 15.67 3.57 4.47
CA GLY A 351 15.21 4.77 3.74
C GLY A 351 15.62 4.83 2.27
N TYR A 352 16.48 3.92 1.79
CA TYR A 352 16.67 3.72 0.35
C TYR A 352 15.43 3.06 -0.26
N LYS A 353 14.94 3.66 -1.34
CA LYS A 353 13.76 3.24 -2.12
C LYS A 353 14.20 3.12 -3.60
N PRO A 354 13.92 2.03 -4.34
CA PRO A 354 14.06 2.03 -5.79
C PRO A 354 13.14 3.08 -6.39
N GLY A 355 13.58 3.73 -7.47
CA GLY A 355 12.84 4.90 -7.93
C GLY A 355 13.41 5.62 -9.13
N TYR A 356 12.65 6.57 -9.67
CA TYR A 356 12.90 7.16 -10.99
C TYR A 356 13.03 6.06 -12.06
N ILE A 357 12.03 5.17 -12.10
CA ILE A 357 11.94 4.04 -13.03
C ILE A 357 10.73 4.25 -13.93
N GLU A 358 10.92 4.12 -15.23
CA GLU A 358 9.85 4.03 -16.23
C GLU A 358 9.78 2.58 -16.74
N ILE A 359 8.59 1.96 -16.67
CA ILE A 359 8.26 0.73 -17.41
C ILE A 359 7.26 1.13 -18.49
N SER A 360 7.57 0.91 -19.77
CA SER A 360 6.71 1.35 -20.86
C SER A 360 6.64 0.40 -22.07
N ASN A 361 5.52 0.48 -22.80
CA ASN A 361 5.28 -0.23 -24.07
C ASN A 361 5.26 -1.77 -24.04
N LEU A 362 5.07 -2.41 -22.89
CA LEU A 362 5.08 -3.88 -22.74
C LEU A 362 3.67 -4.48 -22.67
N GLU A 363 3.54 -5.76 -23.04
CA GLU A 363 2.41 -6.61 -22.64
C GLU A 363 2.87 -7.47 -21.45
N ILE A 364 2.14 -7.47 -20.34
CA ILE A 364 2.54 -8.09 -19.07
C ILE A 364 1.40 -8.97 -18.58
N ARG A 365 1.56 -10.29 -18.67
CA ARG A 365 0.44 -11.22 -18.48
C ARG A 365 0.76 -12.51 -17.75
N ASN A 366 -0.31 -13.23 -17.37
CA ASN A 366 -0.27 -14.60 -16.87
C ASN A 366 0.43 -14.81 -15.50
N ALA A 367 0.76 -13.76 -14.74
CA ALA A 367 1.32 -13.86 -13.39
C ALA A 367 0.22 -14.18 -12.35
N ASN A 368 -0.33 -15.39 -12.39
CA ASN A 368 -1.44 -15.83 -11.55
C ASN A 368 -1.27 -17.28 -11.07
N GLN A 369 -1.97 -17.65 -9.99
CA GLN A 369 -1.82 -18.94 -9.30
C GLN A 369 -2.17 -20.21 -10.10
N THR A 370 -2.83 -20.11 -11.26
CA THR A 370 -3.09 -21.28 -12.12
C THR A 370 -1.90 -21.60 -13.03
N ASN A 371 -0.92 -20.69 -13.11
CA ASN A 371 0.29 -20.84 -13.90
C ASN A 371 1.50 -21.21 -13.03
N SER A 372 2.42 -21.98 -13.61
CA SER A 372 3.66 -22.43 -12.97
C SER A 372 4.82 -21.46 -13.18
N ILE A 373 5.82 -21.56 -12.31
CA ILE A 373 7.13 -20.90 -12.42
C ILE A 373 8.24 -21.91 -12.15
N THR A 374 9.46 -21.56 -12.55
CA THR A 374 10.70 -22.10 -11.96
C THR A 374 11.25 -21.08 -10.98
N ASP A 375 11.33 -21.46 -9.71
CA ASP A 375 11.71 -20.59 -8.60
C ASP A 375 13.22 -20.29 -8.52
N ILE A 376 13.64 -19.43 -7.59
CA ILE A 376 15.05 -19.02 -7.41
C ILE A 376 16.02 -20.19 -7.14
N THR A 377 15.51 -21.35 -6.70
CA THR A 377 16.31 -22.56 -6.46
C THR A 377 16.42 -23.46 -7.70
N GLY A 378 15.68 -23.14 -8.77
CA GLY A 378 15.55 -23.96 -9.97
C GLY A 378 14.44 -25.02 -9.87
N ALA A 379 13.60 -24.98 -8.83
CA ALA A 379 12.52 -25.95 -8.64
C ALA A 379 11.22 -25.48 -9.31
N ALA A 380 10.41 -26.43 -9.77
CA ALA A 380 9.07 -26.13 -10.28
C ALA A 380 8.15 -25.73 -9.11
N SER A 381 7.43 -24.62 -9.28
CA SER A 381 6.57 -24.01 -8.28
C SER A 381 5.37 -23.33 -8.96
N ASN A 382 4.49 -22.72 -8.19
CA ASN A 382 3.39 -21.90 -8.71
C ASN A 382 3.55 -20.45 -8.25
N TRP A 383 2.98 -19.53 -9.02
CA TRP A 383 2.77 -18.16 -8.56
C TRP A 383 2.02 -18.13 -7.21
N HIS A 384 2.33 -17.15 -6.37
CA HIS A 384 1.53 -16.89 -5.18
C HIS A 384 0.09 -16.49 -5.58
N LYS A 385 -0.91 -16.78 -4.74
CA LYS A 385 -2.31 -16.37 -4.99
C LYS A 385 -2.47 -14.88 -5.30
N PHE A 386 -1.65 -14.08 -4.64
CA PHE A 386 -1.58 -12.62 -4.73
C PHE A 386 -0.46 -12.14 -5.68
N ALA A 387 -0.01 -12.97 -6.62
CA ALA A 387 0.99 -12.57 -7.61
C ALA A 387 0.47 -11.42 -8.50
N SER A 388 1.39 -10.60 -9.01
CA SER A 388 1.07 -9.38 -9.75
C SER A 388 1.81 -9.31 -11.09
N GLY A 389 1.25 -8.66 -12.11
CA GLY A 389 2.01 -8.31 -13.31
C GLY A 389 3.19 -7.40 -12.94
N ILE A 390 2.90 -6.35 -12.17
CA ILE A 390 3.90 -5.47 -11.57
C ILE A 390 3.67 -5.40 -10.05
N TYR A 391 4.68 -5.73 -9.27
CA TYR A 391 4.68 -5.66 -7.80
C TYR A 391 5.67 -4.60 -7.32
N ILE A 392 5.21 -3.66 -6.51
CA ILE A 392 6.01 -2.55 -5.97
C ILE A 392 5.90 -2.55 -4.44
N GLU A 393 7.04 -2.60 -3.74
CA GLU A 393 7.09 -2.37 -2.30
C GLU A 393 8.21 -1.36 -1.96
N ARG A 394 7.83 -0.25 -1.32
CA ARG A 394 8.73 0.87 -0.96
C ARG A 394 9.38 1.54 -2.19
N GLY A 395 8.57 1.81 -3.22
CA GLY A 395 8.99 2.45 -4.46
C GLY A 395 8.71 3.95 -4.50
N GLU A 396 9.51 4.73 -5.25
CA GLU A 396 9.40 6.20 -5.27
C GLU A 396 9.63 6.81 -6.67
N ASN A 397 8.76 7.67 -7.16
CA ASN A 397 8.82 8.21 -8.54
C ASN A 397 8.85 7.09 -9.60
N ILE A 398 7.83 6.23 -9.63
CA ILE A 398 7.70 5.13 -10.59
C ILE A 398 6.62 5.49 -11.61
N ALA A 399 6.91 5.28 -12.90
CA ALA A 399 5.97 5.49 -13.99
C ALA A 399 5.71 4.19 -14.76
N ILE A 400 4.46 3.79 -14.87
CA ILE A 400 3.99 2.67 -15.70
C ILE A 400 3.22 3.29 -16.87
N ILE A 401 3.74 3.18 -18.09
CA ILE A 401 3.24 3.96 -19.25
C ILE A 401 2.96 3.11 -20.48
N ASN A 402 1.76 3.20 -21.05
CA ASN A 402 1.41 2.57 -22.32
C ASN A 402 1.64 1.05 -22.34
N CYS A 403 1.46 0.38 -21.20
CA CYS A 403 1.50 -1.07 -21.09
C CYS A 403 0.09 -1.68 -21.27
N ASP A 404 0.08 -2.95 -21.67
CA ASP A 404 -1.10 -3.81 -21.65
C ASP A 404 -0.90 -4.86 -20.53
N ILE A 405 -1.81 -4.94 -19.57
CA ILE A 405 -1.61 -5.66 -18.30
C ILE A 405 -2.82 -6.52 -17.98
N HIS A 406 -2.73 -7.83 -18.23
CA HIS A 406 -3.90 -8.71 -18.17
C HIS A 406 -3.61 -10.15 -17.73
N ASP A 407 -4.65 -10.90 -17.36
CA ASP A 407 -4.55 -12.29 -16.91
C ASP A 407 -3.62 -12.55 -15.71
N ASN A 408 -3.26 -11.53 -14.94
CA ASN A 408 -2.47 -11.66 -13.71
C ASN A 408 -3.37 -11.86 -12.49
N GLY A 409 -2.78 -12.19 -11.32
CA GLY A 409 -3.50 -12.16 -10.04
C GLY A 409 -3.95 -10.72 -9.75
N ASN A 410 -3.02 -9.82 -9.43
CA ASN A 410 -3.21 -8.38 -9.57
C ASN A 410 -2.58 -7.89 -10.88
N GLY A 411 -3.15 -6.91 -11.57
CA GLY A 411 -2.45 -6.28 -12.70
C GLY A 411 -1.24 -5.47 -12.20
N LEU A 412 -1.53 -4.47 -11.37
CA LEU A 412 -0.56 -3.64 -10.67
C LEU A 412 -0.77 -3.70 -9.15
N PHE A 413 0.29 -3.90 -8.39
CA PHE A 413 0.28 -3.81 -6.93
C PHE A 413 1.35 -2.84 -6.42
N GLN A 414 1.00 -1.93 -5.50
CA GLN A 414 1.94 -1.10 -4.75
C GLN A 414 1.62 -1.10 -3.26
N ASN A 415 2.64 -1.20 -2.40
CA ASN A 415 2.47 -1.11 -0.95
C ASN A 415 3.46 -0.18 -0.24
N SER A 416 2.98 0.62 0.72
CA SER A 416 3.76 1.30 1.75
C SER A 416 4.10 0.36 2.91
N LYS A 417 5.12 0.65 3.74
CA LYS A 417 5.40 -0.11 4.98
C LYS A 417 6.00 0.78 6.08
N TYR A 418 5.61 0.52 7.33
CA TYR A 418 6.23 0.99 8.58
C TYR A 418 6.21 2.50 8.90
N ASP A 419 6.90 3.33 8.11
CA ASP A 419 7.18 4.76 8.35
C ASP A 419 7.51 5.46 7.01
N GLU A 420 8.12 6.65 7.01
CA GLU A 420 8.54 7.32 5.76
C GLU A 420 9.58 6.50 4.99
N GLN A 421 10.51 5.86 5.69
CA GLN A 421 11.60 5.12 5.08
C GLN A 421 11.12 3.88 4.31
N GLY A 422 9.89 3.41 4.61
CA GLY A 422 9.16 2.44 3.78
C GLY A 422 7.91 2.98 3.06
N GLN A 423 7.70 4.30 3.02
CA GLN A 423 6.56 4.92 2.34
C GLN A 423 6.75 4.86 0.81
N SER A 424 5.80 4.25 0.09
CA SER A 424 5.77 4.34 -1.38
C SER A 424 5.22 5.70 -1.81
N ARG A 425 5.81 6.32 -2.83
CA ARG A 425 5.49 7.71 -3.24
C ARG A 425 5.51 7.92 -4.76
N TYR A 426 4.62 8.77 -5.25
CA TYR A 426 4.64 9.33 -6.61
C TYR A 426 4.63 8.27 -7.71
N LEU A 427 3.57 7.45 -7.69
CA LEU A 427 3.26 6.49 -8.75
C LEU A 427 2.44 7.16 -9.85
N LEU A 428 2.95 7.15 -11.07
CA LEU A 428 2.24 7.56 -12.27
C LEU A 428 1.79 6.31 -13.03
N VAL A 429 0.48 6.12 -13.14
CA VAL A 429 -0.14 5.10 -13.98
C VAL A 429 -0.75 5.83 -15.17
N GLU A 430 -0.10 5.77 -16.34
CA GLU A 430 -0.49 6.53 -17.52
C GLU A 430 -0.72 5.68 -18.77
N ARG A 431 -1.81 5.90 -19.51
CA ARG A 431 -2.07 5.28 -20.84
C ARG A 431 -2.05 3.75 -20.85
N ASN A 432 -2.23 3.08 -19.72
CA ASN A 432 -2.22 1.62 -19.67
C ASN A 432 -3.60 1.05 -19.99
N TYR A 433 -3.64 -0.18 -20.48
CA TYR A 433 -4.84 -1.00 -20.47
C TYR A 433 -4.67 -2.05 -19.37
N LEU A 434 -5.56 -2.05 -18.37
CA LEU A 434 -5.58 -3.06 -17.32
C LEU A 434 -6.92 -3.77 -17.39
N HIS A 435 -6.91 -5.08 -17.66
CA HIS A 435 -8.13 -5.88 -17.84
C HIS A 435 -7.87 -7.35 -17.51
N ASP A 436 -8.92 -8.14 -17.26
CA ASP A 436 -8.86 -9.59 -17.04
C ASP A 436 -7.89 -10.08 -15.93
N ASN A 437 -7.47 -9.17 -15.03
CA ASN A 437 -6.76 -9.51 -13.80
C ASN A 437 -7.76 -9.79 -12.68
N GLY A 438 -7.31 -10.53 -11.67
CA GLY A 438 -8.10 -11.02 -10.55
C GLY A 438 -8.23 -12.54 -10.57
N ASN A 439 -8.49 -13.15 -9.41
CA ASN A 439 -8.76 -14.58 -9.33
C ASN A 439 -10.27 -14.85 -9.28
N ALA A 440 -10.74 -15.86 -10.03
CA ALA A 440 -12.12 -16.31 -9.96
C ALA A 440 -12.48 -16.79 -8.55
N GLY A 441 -13.63 -16.38 -8.03
CA GLY A 441 -14.07 -16.66 -6.66
C GLY A 441 -13.40 -15.81 -5.57
N SER A 442 -12.52 -14.86 -5.92
CA SER A 442 -11.78 -14.03 -4.97
C SER A 442 -12.13 -12.55 -5.10
N ALA A 443 -12.27 -11.86 -3.96
CA ALA A 443 -12.34 -10.40 -3.85
C ALA A 443 -11.00 -9.77 -3.39
N SER A 444 -9.91 -10.55 -3.37
CA SER A 444 -8.61 -10.10 -2.84
C SER A 444 -7.68 -9.51 -3.90
N GLU A 445 -7.89 -9.83 -5.18
CA GLU A 445 -7.00 -9.44 -6.28
C GLU A 445 -7.74 -8.65 -7.37
N HIS A 446 -7.06 -7.68 -7.98
CA HIS A 446 -7.65 -6.51 -8.66
C HIS A 446 -6.93 -6.14 -9.98
N ASN A 447 -7.52 -5.29 -10.84
CA ASN A 447 -6.75 -4.73 -11.97
C ASN A 447 -5.62 -3.81 -11.46
N ALA A 448 -5.91 -2.95 -10.48
CA ALA A 448 -4.87 -2.25 -9.70
C ALA A 448 -5.19 -2.26 -8.19
N TYR A 449 -4.16 -2.42 -7.35
CA TYR A 449 -4.23 -2.23 -5.91
C TYR A 449 -3.02 -1.44 -5.41
N THR A 450 -3.22 -0.19 -5.00
CA THR A 450 -2.14 0.73 -4.59
C THR A 450 -2.33 1.28 -3.16
N GLU A 451 -1.26 1.27 -2.36
CA GLU A 451 -1.08 2.06 -1.14
C GLU A 451 0.20 2.91 -1.28
N GLY A 452 0.19 4.15 -0.81
CA GLY A 452 1.23 5.14 -1.13
C GLY A 452 0.85 6.60 -0.82
N VAL A 453 1.66 7.53 -1.31
CA VAL A 453 1.34 8.97 -1.33
C VAL A 453 1.51 9.52 -2.75
N GLY A 454 0.51 10.25 -3.24
CA GLY A 454 0.58 10.96 -4.52
C GLY A 454 0.50 10.05 -5.75
N THR A 455 -0.39 9.06 -5.71
CA THR A 455 -0.70 8.20 -6.87
C THR A 455 -1.57 8.97 -7.88
N VAL A 456 -1.17 8.97 -9.15
CA VAL A 456 -1.90 9.62 -10.25
C VAL A 456 -2.23 8.59 -11.33
N TYR A 457 -3.52 8.49 -11.65
CA TYR A 457 -4.06 7.68 -12.74
C TYR A 457 -4.52 8.62 -13.87
N GLN A 458 -3.89 8.54 -15.05
CA GLN A 458 -4.29 9.35 -16.20
C GLN A 458 -4.30 8.65 -17.56
N TYR A 459 -5.29 8.96 -18.40
CA TYR A 459 -5.42 8.41 -19.77
C TYR A 459 -5.48 6.87 -19.86
N ASN A 460 -5.74 6.16 -18.76
CA ASN A 460 -5.79 4.69 -18.77
C ASN A 460 -7.15 4.20 -19.27
N ARG A 461 -7.16 2.97 -19.78
CA ARG A 461 -8.36 2.15 -19.88
C ARG A 461 -8.30 1.07 -18.79
N PHE A 462 -9.34 1.00 -17.99
CA PHE A 462 -9.56 -0.06 -17.01
C PHE A 462 -10.72 -0.91 -17.53
N GLY A 463 -10.39 -2.06 -18.11
CA GLY A 463 -11.38 -3.05 -18.55
C GLY A 463 -11.96 -3.83 -17.38
N ASN A 464 -12.78 -4.83 -17.67
CA ASN A 464 -13.32 -5.73 -16.65
C ASN A 464 -12.21 -6.41 -15.85
N THR A 465 -12.51 -6.84 -14.62
CA THR A 465 -11.72 -7.86 -13.93
C THR A 465 -11.98 -9.24 -14.54
N LYS A 466 -11.11 -10.21 -14.25
CA LYS A 466 -11.20 -11.57 -14.79
C LYS A 466 -12.58 -12.17 -14.57
N ALA A 467 -13.13 -12.86 -15.58
CA ALA A 467 -14.42 -13.52 -15.47
C ALA A 467 -14.54 -14.39 -14.19
N GLY A 468 -15.58 -14.14 -13.39
CA GLY A 468 -15.82 -14.79 -12.11
C GLY A 468 -15.00 -14.25 -10.93
N SER A 469 -14.14 -13.25 -11.12
CA SER A 469 -13.51 -12.51 -10.03
C SER A 469 -14.55 -11.62 -9.32
N TYR A 470 -14.31 -11.39 -8.03
CA TYR A 470 -15.10 -10.47 -7.21
C TYR A 470 -14.29 -9.22 -6.82
N GLY A 471 -13.14 -9.01 -7.46
CA GLY A 471 -12.27 -7.87 -7.23
C GLY A 471 -12.79 -6.56 -7.82
N ASP A 472 -12.44 -5.47 -7.16
CA ASP A 472 -12.51 -4.09 -7.65
C ASP A 472 -11.62 -3.90 -8.89
N ASN A 473 -11.96 -2.94 -9.72
CA ASN A 473 -11.12 -2.52 -10.84
C ASN A 473 -9.88 -1.78 -10.30
N VAL A 474 -10.08 -0.72 -9.51
CA VAL A 474 -9.01 -0.07 -8.74
C VAL A 474 -9.33 -0.10 -7.25
N LYS A 475 -8.51 -0.82 -6.47
CA LYS A 475 -8.49 -0.76 -5.01
C LYS A 475 -7.43 0.26 -4.56
N GLU A 476 -7.84 1.33 -3.91
CA GLU A 476 -6.96 2.46 -3.61
C GLU A 476 -6.90 2.74 -2.10
N ARG A 477 -5.71 2.62 -1.52
CA ARG A 477 -5.41 2.86 -0.10
C ARG A 477 -4.44 4.01 0.15
N SER A 478 -3.97 4.70 -0.88
CA SER A 478 -3.03 5.82 -0.80
C SER A 478 -3.65 7.12 -0.26
N ALA A 479 -2.81 8.10 0.05
CA ALA A 479 -3.20 9.47 0.35
C ALA A 479 -2.82 10.45 -0.80
N GLY A 480 -3.63 11.49 -1.04
CA GLY A 480 -3.34 12.53 -2.03
C GLY A 480 -3.55 12.10 -3.48
N ILE A 481 -4.65 11.39 -3.77
CA ILE A 481 -4.85 10.66 -5.03
C ILE A 481 -5.50 11.56 -6.10
N THR A 482 -5.09 11.40 -7.37
CA THR A 482 -5.77 11.99 -8.53
C THR A 482 -6.12 10.94 -9.59
N PHE A 483 -7.40 10.87 -9.96
CA PHE A 483 -7.90 10.13 -11.11
C PHE A 483 -8.40 11.11 -12.18
N ARG A 484 -7.73 11.17 -13.33
CA ARG A 484 -8.15 12.07 -14.40
C ARG A 484 -8.12 11.47 -15.80
N TYR A 485 -9.13 11.79 -16.61
CA TYR A 485 -9.12 11.43 -18.04
C TYR A 485 -8.99 9.92 -18.31
N ASN A 486 -9.49 9.05 -17.43
CA ASN A 486 -9.48 7.59 -17.62
C ASN A 486 -10.84 7.08 -18.13
N PHE A 487 -10.87 5.85 -18.63
CA PHE A 487 -12.09 5.12 -19.01
C PHE A 487 -12.18 3.81 -18.20
N PHE A 488 -13.27 3.63 -17.44
CA PHE A 488 -13.49 2.47 -16.56
C PHE A 488 -14.67 1.62 -17.01
N GLU A 489 -14.49 0.30 -16.99
CA GLU A 489 -15.47 -0.73 -17.36
C GLU A 489 -15.45 -1.85 -16.32
N GLY A 490 -16.59 -2.15 -15.69
CA GLY A 490 -16.72 -3.28 -14.76
C GLY A 490 -15.88 -3.20 -13.47
N GLY A 491 -15.78 -4.36 -12.80
CA GLY A 491 -15.27 -4.51 -11.43
C GLY A 491 -16.37 -4.45 -10.35
N ALA A 492 -16.10 -4.98 -9.15
CA ALA A 492 -17.03 -4.90 -8.03
C ALA A 492 -17.37 -3.44 -7.67
N PHE A 493 -16.28 -2.68 -7.52
CA PHE A 493 -16.21 -1.24 -7.58
C PHE A 493 -15.35 -0.84 -8.77
N MET A 494 -15.67 0.26 -9.45
CA MET A 494 -14.76 0.85 -10.44
C MET A 494 -13.56 1.51 -9.75
N ILE A 495 -13.81 2.22 -8.66
CA ILE A 495 -12.78 2.72 -7.74
C ILE A 495 -13.25 2.46 -6.30
N ASP A 496 -12.44 1.80 -5.47
CA ASP A 496 -12.70 1.61 -4.04
C ASP A 496 -11.62 2.30 -3.20
N LEU A 497 -11.94 3.48 -2.65
CA LEU A 497 -11.02 4.33 -1.88
C LEU A 497 -11.00 3.95 -0.40
N LEU A 498 -10.46 2.79 -0.09
CA LEU A 498 -10.36 2.25 1.26
C LEU A 498 -9.28 2.98 2.09
N ASP A 499 -9.32 2.90 3.42
CA ASP A 499 -8.37 3.60 4.28
C ASP A 499 -6.93 3.05 4.10
N PRO A 500 -5.87 3.85 4.27
CA PRO A 500 -4.50 3.35 4.44
C PRO A 500 -4.41 2.15 5.41
N GLN A 501 -3.73 1.07 5.03
CA GLN A 501 -3.68 -0.17 5.85
C GLN A 501 -2.29 -0.48 6.39
N SER A 502 -1.26 -0.45 5.54
CA SER A 502 0.10 -0.89 5.86
C SER A 502 0.97 0.20 6.46
N ASN A 503 0.64 1.47 6.23
CA ASN A 503 1.32 2.62 6.82
C ASN A 503 0.35 3.68 7.39
N ALA A 504 -0.82 3.24 7.83
CA ALA A 504 -1.95 4.11 8.22
C ALA A 504 -1.61 5.20 9.24
N ALA A 505 -0.72 4.90 10.21
CA ALA A 505 -0.31 5.85 11.24
C ALA A 505 0.47 7.05 10.66
N TYR A 506 1.21 6.83 9.57
CA TYR A 506 2.03 7.82 8.89
C TYR A 506 1.24 8.55 7.78
N GLU A 507 0.49 7.81 6.96
CA GLU A 507 -0.27 8.38 5.83
C GLU A 507 -1.39 9.34 6.30
N LYS A 508 -2.07 9.03 7.41
CA LYS A 508 -3.17 9.86 7.94
C LYS A 508 -2.75 11.25 8.48
N ILE A 509 -1.45 11.50 8.65
CA ILE A 509 -0.91 12.79 9.12
C ILE A 509 -0.14 13.56 8.02
N GLN A 510 -0.08 13.02 6.79
CA GLN A 510 0.57 13.69 5.67
C GLN A 510 -0.26 14.90 5.21
N ASN A 511 0.43 15.98 4.86
CA ASN A 511 -0.19 17.17 4.28
C ASN A 511 0.30 17.39 2.84
N ASP A 512 -0.55 18.01 2.01
CA ASP A 512 -0.13 18.59 0.73
C ASP A 512 0.69 19.87 0.91
N ALA A 513 1.18 20.41 -0.20
CA ALA A 513 1.92 21.66 -0.28
C ALA A 513 1.15 22.90 0.24
N TRP A 514 -0.16 22.79 0.50
CA TRP A 514 -0.99 23.85 1.06
C TRP A 514 -1.42 23.58 2.51
N GLY A 515 -0.89 22.53 3.15
CA GLY A 515 -1.12 22.21 4.56
C GLY A 515 -2.44 21.48 4.85
N LYS A 516 -3.07 20.87 3.84
CA LYS A 516 -4.30 20.07 4.00
C LYS A 516 -3.96 18.59 4.08
N LEU A 517 -4.67 17.83 4.93
CA LEU A 517 -4.44 16.39 5.08
C LEU A 517 -4.71 15.63 3.77
N LEU A 518 -3.75 14.81 3.35
CA LEU A 518 -3.81 14.05 2.09
C LEU A 518 -4.89 12.95 2.08
N VAL A 519 -5.32 12.47 3.25
CA VAL A 519 -6.44 11.52 3.38
C VAL A 519 -7.82 12.19 3.28
N ASP A 520 -7.86 13.52 3.35
CA ASP A 520 -9.08 14.35 3.33
C ASP A 520 -9.33 15.02 1.97
N SER A 521 -8.58 14.65 0.93
CA SER A 521 -8.81 15.10 -0.45
C SER A 521 -8.50 14.01 -1.48
N VAL A 522 -9.44 13.80 -2.39
CA VAL A 522 -9.25 13.02 -3.61
C VAL A 522 -9.89 13.76 -4.77
N TYR A 523 -9.21 13.78 -5.93
CA TYR A 523 -9.66 14.47 -7.13
C TYR A 523 -9.98 13.44 -8.23
N ILE A 524 -11.23 13.43 -8.69
CA ILE A 524 -11.75 12.50 -9.70
C ILE A 524 -12.44 13.33 -10.79
N TYR A 525 -11.80 13.53 -11.95
CA TYR A 525 -12.34 14.43 -12.97
C TYR A 525 -12.03 14.07 -14.42
N GLY A 526 -12.92 14.43 -15.34
CA GLY A 526 -12.73 14.13 -16.77
C GLY A 526 -12.76 12.62 -17.08
N ASN A 527 -13.16 11.76 -16.14
CA ASN A 527 -13.18 10.31 -16.33
C ASN A 527 -14.51 9.86 -16.93
N THR A 528 -14.47 8.79 -17.70
CA THR A 528 -15.65 8.04 -18.13
C THR A 528 -15.78 6.77 -17.32
N PHE A 529 -16.96 6.51 -16.77
CA PHE A 529 -17.33 5.28 -16.09
C PHE A 529 -18.47 4.65 -16.88
N PHE A 530 -18.23 3.50 -17.52
CA PHE A 530 -19.22 2.83 -18.37
C PHE A 530 -19.54 1.43 -17.82
N MET A 531 -20.75 1.27 -17.32
CA MET A 531 -21.25 0.03 -16.76
C MET A 531 -22.21 -0.60 -17.77
N HIS A 532 -21.76 -1.65 -18.47
CA HIS A 532 -22.48 -2.28 -19.59
C HIS A 532 -22.38 -3.81 -19.60
N THR A 533 -21.84 -4.41 -18.55
CA THR A 533 -21.47 -5.83 -18.49
C THR A 533 -22.20 -6.51 -17.34
N GLU A 534 -22.60 -7.78 -17.52
CA GLU A 534 -23.43 -8.51 -16.57
C GLU A 534 -22.99 -8.38 -15.11
N PRO A 535 -23.93 -8.16 -14.16
CA PRO A 535 -23.62 -8.11 -12.74
C PRO A 535 -22.87 -9.35 -12.27
N SER A 536 -21.79 -9.13 -11.54
CA SER A 536 -21.01 -10.20 -10.91
C SER A 536 -21.90 -11.18 -10.14
N PRO A 537 -21.62 -12.51 -10.18
CA PRO A 537 -22.49 -13.56 -9.61
C PRO A 537 -22.81 -13.43 -8.11
N THR A 538 -22.17 -12.51 -7.40
CA THR A 538 -22.35 -12.28 -5.97
C THR A 538 -23.49 -11.31 -5.63
N GLY A 539 -24.06 -10.59 -6.60
CA GLY A 539 -25.18 -9.65 -6.38
C GLY A 539 -24.83 -8.36 -5.62
N TRP A 540 -23.55 -8.07 -5.39
CA TRP A 540 -23.06 -6.93 -4.59
C TRP A 540 -22.60 -5.70 -5.41
N GLN A 541 -22.67 -5.75 -6.74
CA GLN A 541 -21.67 -5.09 -7.59
C GLN A 541 -22.24 -4.07 -8.58
N HIS A 542 -21.34 -3.23 -9.13
CA HIS A 542 -21.60 -1.96 -9.84
C HIS A 542 -21.77 -0.78 -8.89
N THR A 543 -20.76 -0.59 -8.03
CA THR A 543 -20.52 0.70 -7.36
C THR A 543 -19.48 1.52 -8.15
N VAL A 544 -19.78 2.78 -8.47
CA VAL A 544 -18.80 3.65 -9.15
C VAL A 544 -17.63 4.01 -8.21
N LEU A 545 -17.95 4.43 -6.98
CA LEU A 545 -16.96 4.87 -5.99
C LEU A 545 -17.25 4.36 -4.57
N GLY A 546 -16.32 3.62 -3.98
CA GLY A 546 -16.27 3.31 -2.55
C GLY A 546 -15.39 4.31 -1.77
N PHE A 547 -15.66 4.56 -0.49
CA PHE A 547 -14.85 5.48 0.34
C PHE A 547 -14.80 5.12 1.84
N GLY A 548 -13.58 4.83 2.33
CA GLY A 548 -13.26 4.37 3.69
C GLY A 548 -13.50 2.86 3.89
N ASP A 549 -13.01 2.27 4.98
CA ASP A 549 -13.31 0.88 5.37
C ASP A 549 -14.43 0.77 6.44
N GLY A 550 -14.80 1.87 7.12
CA GLY A 550 -15.78 1.85 8.20
C GLY A 550 -15.16 1.67 9.59
N PRO A 551 -15.96 1.35 10.63
CA PRO A 551 -15.57 1.45 12.04
C PRO A 551 -14.61 0.32 12.50
N TYR A 552 -13.39 0.30 11.95
CA TYR A 552 -12.29 -0.56 12.40
C TYR A 552 -11.59 0.01 13.66
N SER A 553 -10.85 -0.86 14.37
CA SER A 553 -10.17 -0.56 15.63
C SER A 553 -9.14 0.58 15.59
N TRP A 554 -8.71 1.00 14.39
CA TRP A 554 -7.74 2.08 14.17
C TRP A 554 -8.41 3.43 13.84
N GLY A 555 -9.75 3.43 13.73
CA GLY A 555 -10.58 4.58 13.35
C GLY A 555 -10.64 4.81 11.84
N ASN A 556 -11.77 5.33 11.35
CA ASN A 556 -11.87 5.86 9.98
C ASN A 556 -10.90 7.03 9.82
N VAL A 557 -10.03 7.03 8.79
CA VAL A 557 -9.06 8.13 8.57
C VAL A 557 -9.44 9.05 7.41
N ARG A 558 -10.11 8.54 6.37
CA ARG A 558 -10.63 9.38 5.28
C ARG A 558 -11.91 10.11 5.71
N LYS A 559 -11.85 11.41 6.02
CA LYS A 559 -13.00 12.20 6.54
C LYS A 559 -13.38 13.42 5.70
N GLY A 560 -12.51 13.87 4.82
CA GLY A 560 -12.70 15.10 4.04
C GLY A 560 -13.55 14.95 2.76
N ASN A 561 -13.13 15.68 1.74
CA ASN A 561 -13.90 15.88 0.51
C ASN A 561 -13.49 14.91 -0.61
N ILE A 562 -14.49 14.36 -1.28
CA ILE A 562 -14.37 13.69 -2.57
C ILE A 562 -14.74 14.71 -3.64
N TYR A 563 -13.77 15.22 -4.38
CA TYR A 563 -14.02 16.14 -5.48
C TYR A 563 -14.25 15.33 -6.77
N PHE A 564 -15.51 15.21 -7.19
CA PHE A 564 -15.94 14.40 -8.33
C PHE A 564 -16.62 15.31 -9.38
N TYR A 565 -15.93 15.75 -10.42
CA TYR A 565 -16.42 16.80 -11.33
C TYR A 565 -16.06 16.57 -12.79
N ASN A 566 -16.91 17.04 -13.72
CA ASN A 566 -16.73 16.84 -15.15
C ASN A 566 -16.48 15.35 -15.52
N ASN A 567 -17.10 14.39 -14.83
CA ASN A 567 -17.06 12.97 -15.20
C ASN A 567 -18.34 12.58 -15.97
N SER A 568 -18.23 11.57 -16.84
CA SER A 568 -19.38 10.93 -17.49
C SER A 568 -19.58 9.53 -16.91
N VAL A 569 -20.59 9.36 -16.06
CA VAL A 569 -21.04 8.08 -15.51
C VAL A 569 -22.22 7.59 -16.33
N VAL A 570 -22.04 6.50 -17.06
CA VAL A 570 -23.05 5.91 -17.93
C VAL A 570 -23.36 4.48 -17.47
N SER A 571 -24.63 4.22 -17.22
CA SER A 571 -25.20 2.90 -16.92
C SER A 571 -26.00 2.42 -18.13
N GLN A 572 -25.72 1.22 -18.61
CA GLN A 572 -26.46 0.57 -19.69
C GLN A 572 -27.01 -0.79 -19.21
N TYR A 573 -28.17 -0.76 -18.55
CA TYR A 573 -28.87 -1.95 -18.06
C TYR A 573 -30.38 -1.80 -18.20
N ASP A 574 -31.04 -2.90 -18.54
CA ASP A 574 -32.49 -3.00 -18.55
C ASP A 574 -33.03 -3.14 -17.11
N TYR A 575 -34.14 -2.47 -16.81
CA TYR A 575 -34.75 -2.50 -15.47
C TYR A 575 -35.42 -3.84 -15.17
N GLU A 576 -34.98 -4.50 -14.12
CA GLU A 576 -35.55 -5.79 -13.69
C GLU A 576 -36.23 -5.71 -12.32
N PHE A 577 -37.58 -5.58 -12.34
CA PHE A 577 -38.40 -5.38 -11.13
C PHE A 577 -38.16 -6.41 -10.02
N TRP A 578 -37.95 -7.68 -10.37
CA TRP A 578 -37.73 -8.76 -9.40
C TRP A 578 -36.34 -8.74 -8.78
N HIS A 579 -35.36 -8.11 -9.44
CA HIS A 579 -33.98 -8.03 -8.96
C HIS A 579 -33.69 -6.75 -8.17
N GLN A 580 -34.52 -5.70 -8.27
CA GLN A 580 -34.33 -4.37 -7.65
C GLN A 580 -32.85 -3.92 -7.44
N PRO A 581 -31.94 -4.00 -8.43
CA PRO A 581 -30.54 -3.69 -8.24
C PRO A 581 -30.24 -2.28 -8.78
N SER A 582 -30.71 -1.24 -8.10
CA SER A 582 -30.38 0.14 -8.48
C SER A 582 -28.85 0.32 -8.48
N ILE A 583 -28.33 0.99 -9.52
CA ILE A 583 -26.89 1.13 -9.72
C ILE A 583 -26.31 2.13 -8.75
N THR A 584 -25.29 1.74 -7.99
CA THR A 584 -24.77 2.53 -6.87
C THR A 584 -23.69 3.49 -7.37
N ILE A 585 -23.88 4.80 -7.19
CA ILE A 585 -22.80 5.74 -7.53
C ILE A 585 -21.78 5.79 -6.38
N PHE A 586 -22.21 6.19 -5.18
CA PHE A 586 -21.32 6.40 -4.04
C PHE A 586 -21.61 5.46 -2.86
N LYS A 587 -20.66 4.63 -2.47
CA LYS A 587 -20.71 3.86 -1.22
C LYS A 587 -19.71 4.44 -0.22
N ILE A 588 -20.21 5.33 0.63
CA ILE A 588 -19.46 5.79 1.79
C ILE A 588 -19.52 4.69 2.86
N ASN A 589 -18.38 4.29 3.40
CA ASN A 589 -18.28 3.34 4.52
C ASN A 589 -17.96 4.06 5.85
N ASN A 590 -17.45 5.30 5.81
CA ASN A 590 -17.19 6.10 7.01
C ASN A 590 -18.42 6.92 7.45
N ASN A 591 -19.15 6.40 8.44
CA ASN A 591 -20.30 7.07 9.05
C ASN A 591 -19.95 7.98 10.26
N THR A 592 -18.66 8.14 10.61
CA THR A 592 -18.21 8.88 11.81
C THR A 592 -17.54 10.23 11.51
N GLY A 593 -17.09 10.44 10.28
CA GLY A 593 -16.29 11.62 9.87
C GLY A 593 -17.00 12.61 8.96
N THR A 594 -18.25 12.37 8.58
CA THR A 594 -19.03 13.20 7.65
C THR A 594 -18.32 13.54 6.31
N PRO A 595 -17.67 12.58 5.62
CA PRO A 595 -17.08 12.85 4.31
C PRO A 595 -18.15 13.31 3.31
N THR A 596 -17.77 14.25 2.45
CA THR A 596 -18.70 14.94 1.55
C THR A 596 -18.30 14.79 0.09
N VAL A 597 -19.24 14.34 -0.74
CA VAL A 597 -19.10 14.30 -2.19
C VAL A 597 -19.40 15.69 -2.75
N GLN A 598 -18.36 16.36 -3.21
CA GLN A 598 -18.41 17.64 -3.93
C GLN A 598 -18.55 17.32 -5.42
N ALA A 599 -19.77 17.43 -5.98
CA ALA A 599 -20.05 17.00 -7.34
C ALA A 599 -20.57 18.13 -8.24
N THR A 600 -19.79 18.47 -9.28
CA THR A 600 -20.10 19.59 -10.18
C THR A 600 -19.85 19.24 -11.64
N ASN A 601 -20.73 19.69 -12.54
CA ASN A 601 -20.61 19.50 -14.00
C ASN A 601 -20.50 18.02 -14.46
N ASN A 602 -20.97 17.04 -13.69
CA ASN A 602 -20.95 15.63 -14.12
C ASN A 602 -22.19 15.28 -14.96
N VAL A 603 -22.09 14.17 -15.68
CA VAL A 603 -23.22 13.51 -16.34
C VAL A 603 -23.43 12.14 -15.71
N PHE A 604 -24.58 11.93 -15.10
CA PHE A 604 -25.04 10.65 -14.59
C PHE A 604 -26.21 10.17 -15.48
N HIS A 605 -25.90 9.35 -16.48
CA HIS A 605 -26.85 8.90 -17.50
C HIS A 605 -27.16 7.41 -17.38
N ALA A 606 -28.42 7.07 -17.13
CA ALA A 606 -28.94 5.71 -17.19
C ALA A 606 -29.67 5.48 -18.51
N MET A 607 -29.29 4.41 -19.21
CA MET A 607 -29.91 3.94 -20.46
C MET A 607 -30.10 2.42 -20.40
N SER A 608 -30.97 1.91 -21.25
CA SER A 608 -31.25 0.48 -21.40
C SER A 608 -30.34 -0.16 -22.45
N VAL A 609 -30.16 -1.48 -22.37
CA VAL A 609 -29.58 -2.29 -23.45
C VAL A 609 -30.63 -2.47 -24.54
N THR A 610 -31.88 -2.78 -24.16
CA THR A 610 -32.99 -3.01 -25.08
C THR A 610 -33.76 -1.72 -25.37
N PRO A 611 -33.85 -1.27 -26.63
CA PRO A 611 -34.59 -0.07 -27.00
C PRO A 611 -36.05 -0.11 -26.54
N GLY A 612 -36.50 0.95 -25.86
CA GLY A 612 -37.85 1.09 -25.33
C GLY A 612 -38.10 0.40 -23.98
N VAL A 613 -37.15 -0.41 -23.47
CA VAL A 613 -37.18 -0.89 -22.09
C VAL A 613 -36.74 0.24 -21.15
N LYS A 614 -37.32 0.27 -19.94
CA LYS A 614 -36.95 1.22 -18.90
C LYS A 614 -35.50 0.95 -18.45
N PRO A 615 -34.63 1.97 -18.29
CA PRO A 615 -33.29 1.77 -17.74
C PRO A 615 -33.33 1.47 -16.23
N GLU A 616 -32.35 0.71 -15.73
CA GLU A 616 -32.16 0.56 -14.28
C GLU A 616 -31.76 1.91 -13.64
N PRO A 617 -32.49 2.42 -12.63
CA PRO A 617 -32.18 3.70 -12.01
C PRO A 617 -30.89 3.66 -11.18
N PHE A 618 -30.24 4.81 -11.07
CA PHE A 618 -29.19 5.02 -10.06
C PHE A 618 -29.79 5.07 -8.65
N ASN A 619 -29.02 4.63 -7.65
CA ASN A 619 -29.03 5.25 -6.33
C ASN A 619 -27.79 6.17 -6.21
N ILE A 620 -27.98 7.38 -5.66
CA ILE A 620 -26.86 8.32 -5.50
C ILE A 620 -25.89 7.79 -4.44
N PHE A 621 -26.43 7.40 -3.27
CA PHE A 621 -25.66 6.73 -2.23
C PHE A 621 -26.17 5.30 -2.01
N HIS A 622 -25.25 4.40 -1.64
CA HIS A 622 -25.61 3.05 -1.22
C HIS A 622 -26.58 3.07 -0.01
N GLY A 623 -26.31 3.92 0.97
CA GLY A 623 -27.12 4.10 2.17
C GLY A 623 -27.02 5.52 2.71
N TYR A 624 -25.81 5.90 3.15
CA TYR A 624 -25.50 7.21 3.71
C TYR A 624 -24.40 7.94 2.93
N GLY A 625 -24.33 9.24 3.16
CA GLY A 625 -23.32 10.15 2.61
C GLY A 625 -23.75 11.61 2.79
N ASN A 626 -22.81 12.53 2.58
CA ASN A 626 -23.12 13.95 2.43
C ASN A 626 -22.88 14.35 0.98
N ALA A 627 -23.81 15.14 0.43
CA ALA A 627 -23.74 15.66 -0.93
C ALA A 627 -23.58 17.18 -0.90
N ASN A 628 -22.75 17.70 -1.80
CA ASN A 628 -22.83 19.06 -2.31
C ASN A 628 -22.78 18.97 -3.84
N PHE A 629 -23.93 18.75 -4.45
CA PHE A 629 -24.08 18.59 -5.89
C PHE A 629 -24.62 19.89 -6.47
N SER A 630 -23.95 20.38 -7.51
CA SER A 630 -24.33 21.58 -8.24
C SER A 630 -24.19 21.34 -9.75
N ASN A 631 -25.24 21.60 -10.52
CA ASN A 631 -25.15 21.66 -11.98
C ASN A 631 -24.64 20.36 -12.62
N ASN A 632 -25.28 19.23 -12.26
CA ASN A 632 -25.01 17.92 -12.84
C ASN A 632 -26.22 17.47 -13.66
N TRP A 633 -25.97 16.78 -14.78
CA TRP A 633 -27.03 16.02 -15.45
C TRP A 633 -27.30 14.74 -14.67
N ILE A 634 -28.57 14.45 -14.34
CA ILE A 634 -28.97 13.20 -13.69
C ILE A 634 -30.22 12.65 -14.37
N SER A 635 -30.14 11.42 -14.89
CA SER A 635 -31.31 10.70 -15.42
C SER A 635 -32.45 10.62 -14.39
N ALA A 636 -33.67 10.98 -14.81
CA ALA A 636 -34.84 11.00 -13.94
C ALA A 636 -35.18 9.60 -13.37
N GLY A 637 -35.78 9.57 -12.18
CA GLY A 637 -36.14 8.33 -11.48
C GLY A 637 -35.03 7.72 -10.63
N TRP A 638 -33.94 8.45 -10.39
CA TRP A 638 -32.91 8.09 -9.41
C TRP A 638 -33.44 8.02 -7.98
N LEU A 639 -32.77 7.22 -7.14
CA LEU A 639 -33.10 6.99 -5.74
C LEU A 639 -32.07 7.66 -4.83
N ASN A 640 -32.49 8.17 -3.67
CA ASN A 640 -31.55 8.74 -2.70
C ASN A 640 -30.57 7.68 -2.18
N ALA A 641 -31.13 6.57 -1.68
CA ALA A 641 -30.43 5.45 -1.06
C ALA A 641 -30.93 4.12 -1.65
N ASN A 642 -30.12 3.06 -1.59
CA ASN A 642 -30.55 1.74 -2.07
C ASN A 642 -31.64 1.14 -1.15
N PRO A 643 -32.85 0.85 -1.67
CA PRO A 643 -33.99 0.44 -0.84
C PRO A 643 -33.80 -0.93 -0.16
N ARG A 644 -32.93 -1.80 -0.68
CA ARG A 644 -32.68 -3.14 -0.09
C ARG A 644 -31.94 -3.09 1.25
N PHE A 645 -31.13 -2.07 1.49
CA PHE A 645 -30.25 -2.01 2.68
C PHE A 645 -30.82 -1.15 3.82
N LEU A 646 -31.95 -0.48 3.58
CA LEU A 646 -32.69 0.31 4.59
C LEU A 646 -33.23 -0.53 5.76
N THR A 647 -33.27 -1.86 5.63
CA THR A 647 -33.69 -2.80 6.68
C THR A 647 -32.54 -3.36 7.50
N SER A 648 -31.29 -3.16 7.08
CA SER A 648 -30.07 -3.66 7.73
C SER A 648 -29.20 -2.56 8.34
N ASP A 649 -29.26 -1.34 7.81
CA ASP A 649 -28.67 -0.17 8.47
C ASP A 649 -29.54 0.29 9.67
N PRO A 650 -28.97 0.96 10.69
CA PRO A 650 -29.74 1.57 11.76
C PRO A 650 -30.78 2.55 11.19
N ALA A 651 -32.06 2.26 11.48
CA ALA A 651 -33.19 3.01 10.91
C ALA A 651 -33.04 4.52 11.20
N GLY A 652 -33.00 5.32 10.13
CA GLY A 652 -32.85 6.78 10.18
C GLY A 652 -31.52 7.35 9.66
N LEU A 653 -30.55 6.51 9.27
CA LEU A 653 -29.27 6.98 8.70
C LEU A 653 -29.23 7.13 7.16
N ALA A 654 -30.29 6.71 6.47
CA ALA A 654 -30.35 6.81 5.01
C ALA A 654 -30.29 8.27 4.55
N TRP A 655 -29.48 8.55 3.53
CA TRP A 655 -29.38 9.90 2.98
C TRP A 655 -30.73 10.34 2.38
N ASN A 656 -31.12 11.57 2.70
CA ASN A 656 -32.48 12.08 2.52
C ASN A 656 -32.67 12.92 1.25
N GLY A 657 -31.67 12.98 0.35
CA GLY A 657 -31.69 13.84 -0.84
C GLY A 657 -31.11 15.24 -0.63
N SER A 658 -30.73 15.61 0.60
CA SER A 658 -30.21 16.95 0.90
C SER A 658 -28.83 17.22 0.28
N GLY A 659 -28.64 18.45 -0.21
CA GLY A 659 -27.39 18.87 -0.84
C GLY A 659 -27.33 18.65 -2.36
N ILE A 660 -28.41 18.22 -3.01
CA ILE A 660 -28.53 18.29 -4.47
C ILE A 660 -29.21 19.60 -4.90
N THR A 661 -28.54 20.35 -5.77
CA THR A 661 -29.02 21.62 -6.34
C THR A 661 -28.78 21.68 -7.85
N ASN A 662 -29.61 22.45 -8.55
CA ASN A 662 -29.47 22.78 -9.97
C ASN A 662 -29.21 21.54 -10.87
N THR A 663 -30.02 20.49 -10.76
CA THR A 663 -29.87 19.31 -11.61
C THR A 663 -30.47 19.51 -12.99
N LEU A 664 -29.78 19.03 -14.02
CA LEU A 664 -30.21 19.07 -15.42
C LEU A 664 -30.75 17.70 -15.84
N SER A 665 -31.83 17.71 -16.62
CA SER A 665 -32.39 16.54 -17.32
C SER A 665 -33.38 17.03 -18.39
N ASN A 666 -33.76 16.15 -19.33
CA ASN A 666 -34.90 16.39 -20.23
C ASN A 666 -35.86 15.19 -20.23
N PRO A 667 -37.12 15.35 -20.69
CA PRO A 667 -38.09 14.26 -20.73
C PRO A 667 -37.67 13.06 -21.58
N GLN A 668 -36.78 13.27 -22.55
CA GLN A 668 -36.22 12.22 -23.42
C GLN A 668 -35.06 11.46 -22.76
N ASN A 669 -34.59 11.90 -21.59
CA ASN A 669 -33.36 11.43 -20.95
C ASN A 669 -32.15 11.38 -21.90
N ASN A 670 -32.04 12.35 -22.81
CA ASN A 670 -31.02 12.38 -23.85
C ASN A 670 -29.97 13.46 -23.58
N PRO A 671 -28.74 13.10 -23.14
CA PRO A 671 -27.61 14.02 -22.96
C PRO A 671 -26.94 14.44 -24.29
N GLY A 672 -27.35 13.89 -25.44
CA GLY A 672 -26.81 14.27 -26.75
C GLY A 672 -25.42 13.70 -27.05
N PHE A 673 -25.09 12.51 -26.54
CA PHE A 673 -23.88 11.75 -26.91
C PHE A 673 -23.92 11.32 -28.38
N ILE A 674 -22.75 11.19 -29.01
CA ILE A 674 -22.62 10.76 -30.42
C ILE A 674 -23.09 9.30 -30.62
N ASP A 675 -22.60 8.37 -29.79
CA ASP A 675 -22.98 6.95 -29.87
C ASP A 675 -22.75 6.26 -28.51
N ALA A 676 -23.68 6.50 -27.59
CA ALA A 676 -23.60 6.00 -26.22
C ALA A 676 -23.62 4.46 -26.15
N ALA A 677 -24.34 3.79 -27.07
CA ALA A 677 -24.49 2.34 -27.07
C ALA A 677 -23.16 1.59 -27.37
N ASN A 678 -22.22 2.23 -28.07
CA ASN A 678 -20.89 1.69 -28.36
C ASN A 678 -19.76 2.38 -27.54
N GLY A 679 -20.12 3.06 -26.45
CA GLY A 679 -19.18 3.70 -25.54
C GLY A 679 -18.56 5.01 -26.05
N ASN A 680 -19.20 5.71 -27.00
CA ASN A 680 -18.76 7.01 -27.50
C ASN A 680 -19.60 8.15 -26.91
N PHE A 681 -19.14 8.65 -25.77
CA PHE A 681 -19.81 9.69 -24.98
C PHE A 681 -19.30 11.11 -25.26
N LYS A 682 -18.60 11.32 -26.39
CA LYS A 682 -18.39 12.68 -26.93
C LYS A 682 -19.75 13.32 -27.22
N LEU A 683 -19.81 14.63 -27.09
CA LEU A 683 -21.03 15.40 -27.30
C LEU A 683 -21.30 15.66 -28.79
N THR A 684 -22.58 15.78 -29.14
CA THR A 684 -23.03 16.36 -30.41
C THR A 684 -23.18 17.88 -30.26
N ALA A 685 -23.06 18.63 -31.36
CA ALA A 685 -23.14 20.10 -31.36
C ALA A 685 -24.49 20.69 -30.89
N ASN A 686 -25.54 19.87 -30.78
CA ASN A 686 -26.84 20.26 -30.26
C ASN A 686 -27.12 19.64 -28.87
N SER A 687 -26.10 19.11 -28.19
CA SER A 687 -26.25 18.52 -26.86
C SER A 687 -26.65 19.58 -25.83
N PRO A 688 -27.61 19.29 -24.92
CA PRO A 688 -27.96 20.18 -23.81
C PRO A 688 -26.87 20.30 -22.74
N LEU A 689 -25.74 19.57 -22.89
CA LEU A 689 -24.58 19.63 -22.01
C LEU A 689 -23.54 20.65 -22.49
N VAL A 690 -23.64 21.09 -23.74
CA VAL A 690 -22.71 22.07 -24.33
C VAL A 690 -22.93 23.44 -23.69
N ASN A 691 -21.84 24.08 -23.26
CA ASN A 691 -21.83 25.36 -22.57
C ASN A 691 -22.67 25.42 -21.28
N ALA A 692 -23.00 24.26 -20.71
CA ALA A 692 -23.93 24.16 -19.59
C ALA A 692 -23.26 24.16 -18.21
N GLY A 693 -21.92 24.13 -18.12
CA GLY A 693 -21.18 24.04 -16.85
C GLY A 693 -21.15 25.32 -16.02
N ILE A 694 -20.66 25.18 -14.78
CA ILE A 694 -20.40 26.29 -13.85
C ILE A 694 -18.98 26.24 -13.30
N SER A 695 -18.56 27.31 -12.63
CA SER A 695 -17.29 27.37 -11.89
C SER A 695 -17.17 26.25 -10.85
N LEU A 696 -15.98 25.64 -10.80
CA LEU A 696 -15.62 24.61 -9.83
C LEU A 696 -15.27 25.19 -8.46
N ASP A 697 -15.21 24.33 -7.44
CA ASP A 697 -14.77 24.68 -6.08
C ASP A 697 -13.38 25.37 -6.10
N PRO A 698 -13.18 26.49 -5.38
CA PRO A 698 -11.88 27.19 -5.34
C PRO A 698 -10.68 26.32 -4.94
N GLU A 699 -10.88 25.25 -4.17
CA GLU A 699 -9.82 24.32 -3.80
C GLU A 699 -9.32 23.47 -4.99
N ILE A 700 -10.21 23.16 -5.95
CA ILE A 700 -9.83 22.50 -7.21
C ILE A 700 -8.92 23.42 -8.03
N VAL A 701 -9.28 24.70 -8.12
CA VAL A 701 -8.49 25.71 -8.84
C VAL A 701 -7.13 25.94 -8.16
N LYS A 702 -7.13 26.09 -6.83
CA LYS A 702 -5.93 26.28 -6.00
C LYS A 702 -4.91 25.15 -6.14
N THR A 703 -5.38 23.91 -6.24
CA THR A 703 -4.51 22.72 -6.40
C THR A 703 -4.17 22.40 -7.86
N GLY A 704 -4.66 23.19 -8.82
CA GLY A 704 -4.39 22.99 -10.25
C GLY A 704 -5.06 21.76 -10.88
N ASN A 705 -6.00 21.10 -10.17
CA ASN A 705 -6.71 19.92 -10.65
C ASN A 705 -7.86 20.27 -11.64
N VAL A 706 -7.67 21.28 -12.50
CA VAL A 706 -8.71 21.74 -13.41
C VAL A 706 -8.79 20.87 -14.69
N PRO A 707 -10.00 20.53 -15.19
CA PRO A 707 -10.15 19.81 -16.45
C PRO A 707 -9.56 20.64 -17.60
N SER A 708 -8.51 20.11 -18.21
CA SER A 708 -7.69 20.77 -19.25
C SER A 708 -7.40 19.84 -20.43
N PHE A 709 -7.71 18.56 -20.28
CA PHE A 709 -7.65 17.53 -21.30
C PHE A 709 -8.94 16.70 -21.24
N GLU A 710 -9.15 15.86 -22.23
CA GLU A 710 -10.15 14.81 -22.24
C GLU A 710 -9.53 13.49 -22.70
N TYR A 711 -10.18 12.38 -22.35
CA TYR A 711 -9.76 11.05 -22.80
C TYR A 711 -10.02 10.88 -24.31
N LEU A 712 -9.08 10.26 -25.02
CA LEU A 712 -9.31 9.79 -26.38
C LEU A 712 -9.25 8.25 -26.37
N LYS A 713 -10.28 7.61 -26.94
CA LYS A 713 -10.46 6.15 -26.92
C LYS A 713 -9.19 5.43 -27.40
N HIS A 714 -8.81 4.38 -26.66
CA HIS A 714 -7.54 3.67 -26.73
C HIS A 714 -6.34 4.46 -26.16
N GLN A 715 -6.41 4.76 -24.87
CA GLN A 715 -5.25 5.17 -24.06
C GLN A 715 -4.56 6.46 -24.54
N ALA A 716 -5.35 7.41 -25.01
CA ALA A 716 -4.85 8.70 -25.45
C ALA A 716 -5.58 9.83 -24.72
N GLY A 717 -5.13 11.05 -24.99
CA GLY A 717 -5.79 12.27 -24.51
C GLY A 717 -5.49 13.42 -25.43
N MET A 718 -6.39 14.39 -25.47
CA MET A 718 -6.26 15.62 -26.24
C MET A 718 -6.57 16.82 -25.35
N PRO A 719 -6.02 18.02 -25.62
CA PRO A 719 -6.43 19.23 -24.93
C PRO A 719 -7.94 19.41 -25.01
N ARG A 720 -8.54 19.82 -23.90
CA ARG A 720 -9.97 20.15 -23.85
C ARG A 720 -10.14 21.54 -24.48
N ASN A 721 -11.13 21.71 -25.36
CA ASN A 721 -11.40 23.01 -25.97
C ASN A 721 -11.71 24.05 -24.87
N GLN A 722 -11.30 25.30 -25.10
CA GLN A 722 -11.54 26.44 -24.20
C GLN A 722 -12.07 27.61 -25.03
N ASP A 723 -13.15 27.37 -25.77
CA ASP A 723 -13.80 28.35 -26.63
C ASP A 723 -14.88 29.16 -25.90
N ALA A 724 -15.56 28.56 -24.91
CA ALA A 724 -16.57 29.25 -24.09
C ALA A 724 -16.71 28.68 -22.65
N VAL A 725 -17.93 28.42 -22.17
CA VAL A 725 -18.20 27.86 -20.83
C VAL A 725 -18.02 26.35 -20.88
N ILE A 726 -17.31 25.77 -19.90
CA ILE A 726 -17.01 24.33 -19.89
C ILE A 726 -18.27 23.45 -20.02
N ASP A 727 -18.21 22.46 -20.89
CA ASP A 727 -19.27 21.48 -21.08
C ASP A 727 -19.46 20.57 -19.85
N LEU A 728 -20.65 19.99 -19.72
CA LEU A 728 -20.92 18.95 -18.73
C LEU A 728 -20.29 17.60 -19.14
N GLY A 729 -19.65 16.94 -18.18
CA GLY A 729 -19.09 15.60 -18.33
C GLY A 729 -17.65 15.56 -18.85
N ALA A 730 -17.21 14.36 -19.21
CA ALA A 730 -15.81 14.05 -19.49
C ALA A 730 -15.24 14.64 -20.79
N TYR A 731 -16.10 15.11 -21.69
CA TYR A 731 -15.74 15.59 -23.03
C TYR A 731 -16.21 17.03 -23.24
N GLU A 732 -15.51 17.77 -24.10
CA GLU A 732 -15.94 19.05 -24.68
C GLU A 732 -16.33 18.82 -26.15
N ASN A 733 -17.19 19.67 -26.72
CA ASN A 733 -17.59 19.60 -28.13
C ASN A 733 -16.58 20.21 -29.12
#